data_AF-A0A850PWR4-F1
#
_entry.id   AF-A0A850PWR4-F1
#
_cell.length_a   1.000
_cell.length_b   1.000
_cell.length_c   1.000
_cell.angle_alpha   90.00
_cell.angle_beta   90.00
_cell.angle_gamma   90.00
#
_symmetry.space_group_name_H-M   'P 1'
#
loop_
_entity.id
_entity.type
_entity.pdbx_description
1 polymer ?
#
loop_
_entity_poly.entity_id
_entity_poly.type
_entity_poly.pdbx_seq_one_letter_code
_entity_poly.pdbx_strand_id
1 'polypeptide(L)'
;MDQHIQFKVSDINNIHSYDLSKSYKVVKPWGKSIQITSPSAGVQLKVSSPTTISWSSVKVDKVNVYSSVNSGKSFSVIASAFSGNSLTWTVPDVVTDSCLIKVQDYYYPEVSDTIDLPLSIIPCRRIYVSTTGNDITGDGSISAPFATIQKAVNEYIAYDSIKVATGLYTGTIDFEQFNGHCIRIDGSYDPNTWNKSAQRTILENPGGIVFSDQSFLTAQVQYYLDDMIIRNSNYGIYFKKDDGCLFLNKLEFINCSTAGYIYRTSHRMNQLLVRRCTNGFVFDQYTFHESIITNSIFDSITGDAIFITRYSTSNHYVNHCDFNRCGRGIAGTIAYPYMLLFVKNSILMNNGKGIDYGSESVNPNTIEHNLFFNNSKNLVLNNINQTPVLSNVIDTPTGLYGTGAGFYKLLDTSPCIGAGVVTSSNFDFANNPRPSPINSNPDIGIFENQLSIPTKTLLSNVFLEGLYNKESDNLNQAYNEFGPQYAAGIADEVRVELHNLFNYNLIEYACSNVKLSTNGDFNVPTIPGNLNGSYFIAIKHRNSLETVSSIPVPFTQNVVNYSFNDSSKVFGNNLKSISNRVCIYSGDLNQDGRIDSVDMASLEILTSNFGTGYVPEDINGDGTTDSKDMILIDNNASSFIHSIIPDNLQLPIIETTLPYNILQTSILSGGNVISAGSYPITTRGVCW
;
A
#
# COMPACT_ATOMS: atom_id res chain seq x y z
N MET A 1 -0.61 -14.58 -68.21
CA MET A 1 -0.97 -14.59 -69.63
C MET A 1 -2.20 -13.71 -69.80
N ASP A 2 -2.08 -12.63 -70.57
CA ASP A 2 -3.24 -11.79 -70.90
C ASP A 2 -4.17 -12.56 -71.83
N GLN A 3 -5.41 -12.81 -71.40
CA GLN A 3 -6.42 -13.39 -72.28
C GLN A 3 -7.01 -12.28 -73.15
N HIS A 4 -7.00 -12.51 -74.46
CA HIS A 4 -7.59 -11.63 -75.45
C HIS A 4 -8.75 -12.37 -76.14
N ILE A 5 -9.85 -11.68 -76.39
CA ILE A 5 -11.01 -12.22 -77.10
C ILE A 5 -11.21 -11.48 -78.42
N GLN A 6 -11.69 -12.20 -79.42
CA GLN A 6 -12.13 -11.67 -80.70
C GLN A 6 -13.51 -12.23 -81.02
N PHE A 7 -14.37 -11.39 -81.58
CA PHE A 7 -15.69 -11.79 -82.04
C PHE A 7 -15.62 -12.04 -83.55
N LYS A 8 -16.13 -13.18 -84.00
CA LYS A 8 -16.29 -13.50 -85.43
C LYS A 8 -17.76 -13.33 -85.81
N VAL A 9 -18.01 -12.56 -86.86
CA VAL A 9 -19.32 -12.52 -87.52
C VAL A 9 -19.14 -13.11 -88.91
N SER A 10 -19.89 -14.14 -89.24
CA SER A 10 -19.84 -14.79 -90.55
C SER A 10 -21.22 -14.93 -91.17
N ASP A 11 -21.27 -14.88 -92.50
CA ASP A 11 -22.46 -15.25 -93.25
C ASP A 11 -22.80 -16.73 -92.98
N ILE A 12 -24.08 -17.01 -92.71
CA ILE A 12 -24.53 -18.36 -92.36
C ILE A 12 -24.42 -19.35 -93.52
N ASN A 13 -24.44 -18.87 -94.76
CA ASN A 13 -24.38 -19.67 -95.98
C ASN A 13 -22.97 -19.67 -96.61
N ASN A 14 -22.03 -18.87 -96.10
CA ASN A 14 -20.64 -18.86 -96.58
C ASN A 14 -19.64 -18.57 -95.44
N ILE A 15 -19.04 -19.62 -94.89
CA ILE A 15 -18.12 -19.54 -93.73
C ILE A 15 -16.80 -18.81 -94.02
N HIS A 16 -16.48 -18.56 -95.30
CA HIS A 16 -15.30 -17.82 -95.75
C HIS A 16 -15.58 -16.31 -95.90
N SER A 17 -16.85 -15.88 -95.85
CA SER A 17 -17.22 -14.48 -95.74
C SER A 17 -17.46 -14.16 -94.27
N TYR A 18 -16.44 -13.60 -93.61
CA TYR A 18 -16.51 -13.21 -92.23
C TYR A 18 -15.70 -11.96 -91.95
N ASP A 19 -16.07 -11.26 -90.88
CA ASP A 19 -15.24 -10.24 -90.27
C ASP A 19 -14.87 -10.66 -88.85
N LEU A 20 -13.67 -10.25 -88.43
CA LEU A 20 -13.19 -10.44 -87.08
C LEU A 20 -13.09 -9.07 -86.43
N SER A 21 -13.63 -8.94 -85.22
CA SER A 21 -13.38 -7.76 -84.43
C SER A 21 -11.87 -7.61 -84.17
N LYS A 22 -11.45 -6.39 -83.87
CA LYS A 22 -10.17 -6.16 -83.21
C LYS A 22 -10.03 -7.02 -81.96
N SER A 23 -8.79 -7.34 -81.59
CA SER A 23 -8.47 -8.06 -80.35
C SER A 23 -8.80 -7.19 -79.14
N TYR A 24 -9.67 -7.68 -78.26
CA TYR A 24 -10.00 -7.03 -76.99
C TYR A 24 -9.24 -7.70 -75.86
N LYS A 25 -8.44 -6.93 -75.11
CA LYS A 25 -7.83 -7.39 -73.87
C LYS A 25 -8.92 -7.59 -72.83
N VAL A 26 -8.99 -8.76 -72.20
CA VAL A 26 -9.82 -8.95 -71.01
C VAL A 26 -9.15 -8.19 -69.87
N VAL A 27 -9.74 -7.07 -69.45
CA VAL A 27 -9.23 -6.26 -68.34
C VAL A 27 -9.84 -6.82 -67.05
N LYS A 28 -9.01 -7.36 -66.15
CA LYS A 28 -9.40 -7.66 -64.76
C LYS A 28 -10.02 -6.42 -64.09
N PRO A 29 -10.93 -6.58 -63.11
CA PRO A 29 -11.74 -5.50 -62.55
C PRO A 29 -10.95 -4.22 -62.26
N TRP A 30 -11.45 -3.10 -62.79
CA TRP A 30 -10.78 -1.80 -63.00
C TRP A 30 -10.06 -1.22 -61.76
N GLY A 31 -8.80 -1.60 -61.55
CA GLY A 31 -7.95 -1.03 -60.50
C GLY A 31 -8.47 -1.28 -59.08
N LYS A 32 -9.29 -2.33 -58.89
CA LYS A 32 -9.74 -2.77 -57.57
C LYS A 32 -8.63 -3.57 -56.89
N SER A 33 -8.41 -3.33 -55.60
CA SER A 33 -7.49 -4.14 -54.80
C SER A 33 -7.97 -4.23 -53.35
N ILE A 34 -7.56 -5.30 -52.66
CA ILE A 34 -7.75 -5.52 -51.23
C ILE A 34 -6.39 -5.98 -50.70
N GLN A 35 -5.98 -5.51 -49.53
CA GLN A 35 -4.79 -5.96 -48.81
C GLN A 35 -5.09 -6.00 -47.32
N ILE A 36 -5.00 -7.17 -46.69
CA ILE A 36 -5.18 -7.37 -45.25
C ILE A 36 -4.03 -6.69 -44.52
N THR A 37 -4.36 -5.84 -43.54
CA THR A 37 -3.40 -5.08 -42.75
C THR A 37 -3.34 -5.54 -41.28
N SER A 38 -4.35 -6.29 -40.81
CA SER A 38 -4.36 -6.94 -39.49
C SER A 38 -5.33 -8.13 -39.50
N PRO A 39 -5.07 -9.22 -38.74
CA PRO A 39 -3.83 -9.49 -38.01
C PRO A 39 -2.64 -9.63 -38.97
N SER A 40 -1.43 -9.32 -38.49
CA SER A 40 -0.21 -9.55 -39.27
C SER A 40 -0.07 -11.04 -39.59
N ALA A 41 0.49 -11.36 -40.75
CA ALA A 41 0.75 -12.72 -41.18
C ALA A 41 1.57 -13.50 -40.12
N GLY A 42 1.18 -14.74 -39.80
CA GLY A 42 1.88 -15.59 -38.84
C GLY A 42 1.59 -15.36 -37.34
N VAL A 43 0.69 -14.43 -36.99
CA VAL A 43 0.37 -14.15 -35.57
C VAL A 43 -0.37 -15.31 -34.90
N GLN A 44 -0.09 -15.53 -33.62
CA GLN A 44 -0.83 -16.44 -32.76
C GLN A 44 -2.04 -15.75 -32.12
N LEU A 45 -3.20 -16.42 -32.16
CA LEU A 45 -4.47 -15.93 -31.66
C LEU A 45 -5.05 -16.92 -30.64
N LYS A 46 -5.64 -16.41 -29.56
CA LYS A 46 -6.26 -17.26 -28.54
C LYS A 46 -7.67 -17.66 -28.98
N VAL A 47 -8.05 -18.91 -28.75
CA VAL A 47 -9.43 -19.36 -28.93
C VAL A 47 -10.38 -18.40 -28.21
N SER A 48 -11.50 -18.07 -28.86
CA SER A 48 -12.52 -17.17 -28.33
C SER A 48 -12.06 -15.74 -27.99
N SER A 49 -10.81 -15.35 -28.30
CA SER A 49 -10.39 -13.97 -28.09
C SER A 49 -10.93 -13.04 -29.19
N PRO A 50 -11.37 -11.82 -28.84
CA PRO A 50 -11.72 -10.82 -29.83
C PRO A 50 -10.46 -10.34 -30.54
N THR A 51 -10.43 -10.46 -31.87
CA THR A 51 -9.32 -10.05 -32.73
C THR A 51 -9.83 -9.10 -33.80
N THR A 52 -9.12 -8.00 -34.03
CA THR A 52 -9.47 -7.05 -35.09
C THR A 52 -8.87 -7.48 -36.43
N ILE A 53 -9.75 -7.73 -37.41
CA ILE A 53 -9.38 -7.92 -38.81
C ILE A 53 -9.54 -6.58 -39.53
N SER A 54 -8.48 -6.09 -40.18
CA SER A 54 -8.50 -4.85 -40.95
C SER A 54 -7.83 -5.03 -42.31
N TRP A 55 -8.25 -4.24 -43.29
CA TRP A 55 -7.70 -4.26 -44.63
C TRP A 55 -7.71 -2.87 -45.25
N SER A 56 -6.82 -2.63 -46.21
CA SER A 56 -6.92 -1.52 -47.16
C SER A 56 -7.59 -2.00 -48.44
N SER A 57 -8.36 -1.14 -49.10
CA SER A 57 -8.96 -1.47 -50.39
C SER A 57 -9.05 -0.26 -51.30
N VAL A 58 -9.00 -0.50 -52.61
CA VAL A 58 -9.14 0.53 -53.65
C VAL A 58 -10.39 0.19 -54.46
N LYS A 59 -11.34 1.12 -54.54
CA LYS A 59 -12.60 0.99 -55.31
C LYS A 59 -13.43 -0.25 -54.96
N VAL A 60 -13.42 -0.71 -53.70
CA VAL A 60 -14.24 -1.82 -53.19
C VAL A 60 -15.26 -1.27 -52.19
N ASP A 61 -16.55 -1.45 -52.47
CA ASP A 61 -17.63 -0.90 -51.64
C ASP A 61 -18.05 -1.85 -50.51
N LYS A 62 -18.05 -3.17 -50.81
CA LYS A 62 -18.48 -4.23 -49.90
C LYS A 62 -17.59 -5.45 -50.00
N VAL A 63 -17.37 -6.13 -48.89
CA VAL A 63 -16.56 -7.37 -48.83
C VAL A 63 -17.29 -8.52 -48.15
N ASN A 64 -16.88 -9.74 -48.49
CA ASN A 64 -17.06 -10.94 -47.69
C ASN A 64 -15.75 -11.21 -46.93
N VAL A 65 -15.85 -11.54 -45.65
CA VAL A 65 -14.72 -11.92 -44.79
C VAL A 65 -14.89 -13.36 -44.35
N TYR A 66 -13.84 -14.16 -44.48
CA TYR A 66 -13.86 -15.59 -44.18
C TYR A 66 -12.68 -16.00 -43.29
N SER A 67 -12.87 -17.06 -42.52
CA SER A 67 -11.80 -17.81 -41.85
C SER A 67 -11.76 -19.25 -42.33
N SER A 68 -10.58 -19.82 -42.45
CA SER A 68 -10.33 -21.25 -42.63
C SER A 68 -9.50 -21.76 -41.46
N VAL A 69 -9.79 -22.96 -40.95
CA VAL A 69 -9.00 -23.63 -39.90
C VAL A 69 -8.22 -24.85 -40.42
N ASN A 70 -8.27 -25.10 -41.73
CA ASN A 70 -7.74 -26.31 -42.37
C ASN A 70 -6.91 -26.00 -43.63
N SER A 71 -6.05 -24.97 -43.55
CA SER A 71 -5.14 -24.56 -44.63
C SER A 71 -5.85 -24.20 -45.95
N GLY A 72 -7.08 -23.67 -45.88
CA GLY A 72 -7.85 -23.20 -47.02
C GLY A 72 -8.68 -24.27 -47.73
N LYS A 73 -8.78 -25.49 -47.18
CA LYS A 73 -9.63 -26.55 -47.76
C LYS A 73 -11.12 -26.22 -47.68
N SER A 74 -11.54 -25.50 -46.64
CA SER A 74 -12.90 -24.95 -46.52
C SER A 74 -12.89 -23.63 -45.76
N PHE A 75 -13.80 -22.73 -46.10
CA PHE A 75 -13.93 -21.41 -45.49
C PHE A 75 -15.29 -21.21 -44.83
N SER A 76 -15.28 -20.69 -43.60
CA SER A 76 -16.46 -20.23 -42.87
C SER A 76 -16.62 -18.72 -43.06
N VAL A 77 -17.86 -18.26 -43.21
CA VAL A 77 -18.18 -16.83 -43.38
C VAL A 77 -18.13 -16.14 -42.00
N ILE A 78 -17.28 -15.11 -41.86
CA ILE A 78 -17.27 -14.19 -40.71
C ILE A 78 -18.27 -13.06 -40.94
N ALA A 79 -18.26 -12.47 -42.13
CA ALA A 79 -19.17 -11.40 -42.53
C ALA A 79 -19.45 -11.45 -44.04
N SER A 80 -20.65 -11.04 -44.46
CA SER A 80 -21.04 -10.97 -45.87
C SER A 80 -21.64 -9.62 -46.22
N ALA A 81 -21.38 -9.13 -47.43
CA ALA A 81 -21.80 -7.80 -47.92
C ALA A 81 -21.43 -6.65 -46.96
N PHE A 82 -20.34 -6.80 -46.21
CA PHE A 82 -19.91 -5.89 -45.15
C PHE A 82 -19.36 -4.59 -45.74
N SER A 83 -19.83 -3.45 -45.22
CA SER A 83 -19.39 -2.10 -45.63
C SER A 83 -18.44 -1.55 -44.56
N GLY A 84 -17.16 -1.44 -44.87
CA GLY A 84 -16.11 -0.99 -43.94
C GLY A 84 -14.73 -1.53 -44.32
N ASN A 85 -13.72 -1.19 -43.53
CA ASN A 85 -12.32 -1.61 -43.72
C ASN A 85 -11.72 -2.32 -42.48
N SER A 86 -12.54 -2.55 -41.46
CA SER A 86 -12.15 -3.24 -40.23
C SER A 86 -13.38 -3.83 -39.55
N LEU A 87 -13.21 -4.98 -38.87
CA LEU A 87 -14.22 -5.59 -38.01
C LEU A 87 -13.57 -6.37 -36.86
N THR A 88 -14.32 -6.58 -35.78
CA THR A 88 -13.93 -7.50 -34.71
C THR A 88 -14.43 -8.90 -35.03
N TRP A 89 -13.52 -9.87 -34.99
CA TRP A 89 -13.77 -11.29 -35.19
C TRP A 89 -13.44 -12.05 -33.91
N THR A 90 -14.36 -12.91 -33.47
CA THR A 90 -14.09 -13.85 -32.39
C THR A 90 -13.42 -15.08 -32.97
N VAL A 91 -12.18 -15.34 -32.57
CA VAL A 91 -11.38 -16.47 -33.04
C VAL A 91 -12.11 -17.79 -32.74
N PRO A 92 -12.30 -18.68 -33.73
CA PRO A 92 -13.06 -19.92 -33.57
C PRO A 92 -12.35 -20.85 -32.59
N ASP A 93 -13.14 -21.67 -31.89
CA ASP A 93 -12.66 -22.65 -30.92
C ASP A 93 -12.10 -23.90 -31.61
N VAL A 94 -11.06 -23.72 -32.42
CA VAL A 94 -10.35 -24.79 -33.13
C VAL A 94 -8.86 -24.50 -33.05
N VAL A 95 -8.12 -25.32 -32.31
CA VAL A 95 -6.65 -25.24 -32.23
C VAL A 95 -6.04 -25.70 -33.56
N THR A 96 -5.24 -24.85 -34.18
CA THR A 96 -4.65 -25.12 -35.50
C THR A 96 -3.47 -24.20 -35.75
N ASP A 97 -2.43 -24.66 -36.45
CA ASP A 97 -1.35 -23.83 -36.99
C ASP A 97 -1.66 -23.29 -38.40
N SER A 98 -2.84 -23.66 -38.92
CA SER A 98 -3.19 -23.55 -40.33
C SER A 98 -4.39 -22.61 -40.56
N CYS A 99 -4.56 -21.61 -39.69
CA CYS A 99 -5.66 -20.66 -39.81
C CYS A 99 -5.38 -19.61 -40.88
N LEU A 100 -6.34 -19.36 -41.78
CA LEU A 100 -6.25 -18.32 -42.80
C LEU A 100 -7.42 -17.36 -42.66
N ILE A 101 -7.14 -16.06 -42.86
CA ILE A 101 -8.17 -15.04 -43.06
C ILE A 101 -8.17 -14.64 -44.53
N LYS A 102 -9.36 -14.55 -45.11
CA LYS A 102 -9.57 -14.10 -46.49
C LYS A 102 -10.59 -12.97 -46.51
N VAL A 103 -10.25 -11.88 -47.21
CA VAL A 103 -11.16 -10.76 -47.49
C VAL A 103 -11.37 -10.69 -49.00
N GLN A 104 -12.62 -10.60 -49.46
CA GLN A 104 -12.99 -10.72 -50.88
C GLN A 104 -14.06 -9.68 -51.23
N ASP A 105 -13.96 -9.02 -52.39
CA ASP A 105 -15.01 -8.12 -52.90
C ASP A 105 -16.33 -8.90 -53.06
N TYR A 106 -17.42 -8.28 -52.63
CA TYR A 106 -18.75 -8.90 -52.61
C TYR A 106 -19.30 -9.20 -54.02
N TYR A 107 -19.06 -8.30 -54.99
CA TYR A 107 -19.57 -8.41 -56.36
C TYR A 107 -18.57 -9.09 -57.31
N TYR A 108 -17.27 -8.99 -57.00
CA TYR A 108 -16.17 -9.49 -57.83
C TYR A 108 -15.26 -10.44 -57.03
N PRO A 109 -15.64 -11.72 -56.87
CA PRO A 109 -14.91 -12.68 -56.04
C PRO A 109 -13.43 -12.89 -56.41
N GLU A 110 -13.04 -12.55 -57.64
CA GLU A 110 -11.65 -12.56 -58.12
C GLU A 110 -10.77 -11.45 -57.52
N VAL A 111 -11.38 -10.41 -56.93
CA VAL A 111 -10.71 -9.38 -56.13
C VAL A 111 -10.73 -9.85 -54.68
N SER A 112 -9.67 -10.49 -54.23
CA SER A 112 -9.54 -10.94 -52.85
C SER A 112 -8.10 -10.90 -52.38
N ASP A 113 -7.94 -10.86 -51.06
CA ASP A 113 -6.68 -11.07 -50.40
C ASP A 113 -6.81 -12.17 -49.34
N THR A 114 -5.76 -12.96 -49.15
CA THR A 114 -5.67 -14.00 -48.13
C THR A 114 -4.35 -13.82 -47.43
N ILE A 115 -4.35 -13.91 -46.11
CA ILE A 115 -3.15 -13.68 -45.32
C ILE A 115 -1.98 -14.56 -45.81
N ASP A 116 -0.82 -13.94 -46.03
CA ASP A 116 0.32 -14.58 -46.72
C ASP A 116 0.94 -15.74 -45.94
N LEU A 117 0.83 -15.71 -44.61
CA LEU A 117 1.30 -16.76 -43.70
C LEU A 117 0.19 -17.15 -42.73
N PRO A 118 -0.11 -18.47 -42.58
CA PRO A 118 -1.15 -18.93 -41.66
C PRO A 118 -0.94 -18.43 -40.23
N LEU A 119 -2.06 -18.09 -39.59
CA LEU A 119 -2.18 -17.80 -38.18
C LEU A 119 -2.22 -19.11 -37.38
N SER A 120 -1.74 -19.08 -36.14
CA SER A 120 -1.96 -20.19 -35.21
C SER A 120 -3.07 -19.83 -34.21
N ILE A 121 -4.07 -20.70 -34.04
CA ILE A 121 -5.07 -20.60 -32.99
C ILE A 121 -4.66 -21.51 -31.84
N ILE A 122 -4.57 -20.95 -30.63
CA ILE A 122 -4.09 -21.64 -29.42
C ILE A 122 -5.18 -21.73 -28.33
N PRO A 123 -5.23 -22.82 -27.53
CA PRO A 123 -6.28 -23.07 -26.54
C PRO A 123 -6.25 -22.12 -25.32
N CYS A 124 -7.34 -22.16 -24.52
CA CYS A 124 -7.50 -21.44 -23.25
C CYS A 124 -8.26 -22.32 -22.22
N ARG A 125 -7.81 -23.56 -22.02
CA ARG A 125 -8.53 -24.53 -21.17
C ARG A 125 -8.26 -24.25 -19.68
N ARG A 126 -9.27 -24.49 -18.85
CA ARG A 126 -9.13 -24.59 -17.39
C ARG A 126 -9.10 -26.07 -17.02
N ILE A 127 -8.00 -26.51 -16.42
CA ILE A 127 -7.82 -27.87 -15.91
C ILE A 127 -8.11 -27.85 -14.42
N TYR A 128 -9.06 -28.66 -13.98
CA TYR A 128 -9.55 -28.69 -12.61
C TYR A 128 -8.93 -29.86 -11.85
N VAL A 129 -8.41 -29.59 -10.64
CA VAL A 129 -7.76 -30.57 -9.77
C VAL A 129 -8.42 -30.53 -8.39
N SER A 130 -8.87 -31.69 -7.89
CA SER A 130 -9.48 -31.84 -6.57
C SER A 130 -8.95 -33.09 -5.89
N THR A 131 -8.79 -33.07 -4.56
CA THR A 131 -8.40 -34.26 -3.79
C THR A 131 -9.39 -35.42 -3.90
N THR A 132 -10.62 -35.15 -4.32
CA THR A 132 -11.68 -36.15 -4.61
C THR A 132 -11.74 -36.57 -6.08
N GLY A 133 -10.87 -36.02 -6.93
CA GLY A 133 -10.79 -36.33 -8.36
C GLY A 133 -10.21 -37.72 -8.67
N ASN A 134 -9.94 -37.99 -9.94
CA ASN A 134 -9.37 -39.26 -10.38
C ASN A 134 -8.37 -39.07 -11.53
N ASP A 135 -7.14 -39.57 -11.40
CA ASP A 135 -6.10 -39.42 -12.43
C ASP A 135 -6.19 -40.43 -13.58
N ILE A 136 -6.99 -41.49 -13.42
CA ILE A 136 -7.21 -42.53 -14.43
C ILE A 136 -8.43 -42.19 -15.27
N THR A 137 -9.54 -41.79 -14.62
CA THR A 137 -10.83 -41.56 -15.28
C THR A 137 -11.22 -40.09 -15.39
N GLY A 138 -10.54 -39.19 -14.68
CA GLY A 138 -10.79 -37.75 -14.80
C GLY A 138 -10.33 -37.21 -16.15
N ASP A 139 -10.98 -36.15 -16.62
CA ASP A 139 -10.64 -35.44 -17.86
C ASP A 139 -10.16 -33.99 -17.58
N GLY A 140 -10.10 -33.61 -16.30
CA GLY A 140 -9.71 -32.27 -15.87
C GLY A 140 -10.83 -31.23 -16.01
N SER A 141 -12.08 -31.63 -16.25
CA SER A 141 -13.27 -30.77 -16.18
C SER A 141 -13.76 -30.57 -14.75
N ILE A 142 -14.71 -29.64 -14.55
CA ILE A 142 -15.38 -29.45 -13.25
C ILE A 142 -16.06 -30.73 -12.76
N SER A 143 -16.68 -31.50 -13.67
CA SER A 143 -17.43 -32.71 -13.35
C SER A 143 -16.55 -33.95 -13.13
N ALA A 144 -15.33 -33.95 -13.68
CA ALA A 144 -14.39 -35.06 -13.56
C ALA A 144 -12.95 -34.52 -13.40
N PRO A 145 -12.64 -33.83 -12.28
CA PRO A 145 -11.32 -33.24 -12.06
C PRO A 145 -10.26 -34.32 -11.88
N PHE A 146 -9.01 -33.95 -12.15
CA PHE A 146 -7.86 -34.80 -11.80
C PHE A 146 -7.67 -34.84 -10.28
N ALA A 147 -7.09 -35.93 -9.78
CA ALA A 147 -6.78 -36.12 -8.36
C ALA A 147 -5.49 -35.41 -7.95
N THR A 148 -4.48 -35.38 -8.82
CA THR A 148 -3.17 -34.80 -8.53
C THR A 148 -2.82 -33.61 -9.42
N ILE A 149 -2.01 -32.70 -8.87
CA ILE A 149 -1.50 -31.55 -9.61
C ILE A 149 -0.53 -31.99 -10.70
N GLN A 150 0.32 -32.99 -10.44
CA GLN A 150 1.23 -33.53 -11.45
C GLN A 150 0.47 -34.09 -12.65
N LYS A 151 -0.65 -34.78 -12.46
CA LYS A 151 -1.46 -35.26 -13.58
C LYS A 151 -1.94 -34.10 -14.45
N ALA A 152 -2.44 -33.02 -13.84
CA ALA A 152 -2.82 -31.82 -14.58
C ALA A 152 -1.64 -31.16 -15.32
N VAL A 153 -0.44 -31.17 -14.71
CA VAL A 153 0.80 -30.69 -15.35
C VAL A 153 1.19 -31.56 -16.55
N ASN A 154 1.04 -32.88 -16.47
CA ASN A 154 1.33 -33.78 -17.60
C ASN A 154 0.37 -33.59 -18.77
N GLU A 155 -0.89 -33.21 -18.50
CA GLU A 155 -1.91 -32.91 -19.52
C GLU A 155 -1.90 -31.44 -19.95
N TYR A 156 -0.99 -30.64 -19.39
CA TYR A 156 -0.91 -29.20 -19.63
C TYR A 156 -0.37 -28.91 -21.02
N ILE A 157 -0.99 -27.96 -21.69
CA ILE A 157 -0.47 -27.36 -22.92
C ILE A 157 -0.38 -25.84 -22.74
N ALA A 158 0.48 -25.19 -23.53
CA ALA A 158 0.74 -23.76 -23.41
C ALA A 158 -0.56 -22.94 -23.33
N TYR A 159 -0.61 -21.99 -22.39
CA TYR A 159 -1.73 -21.07 -22.12
C TYR A 159 -2.95 -21.66 -21.41
N ASP A 160 -2.96 -22.95 -21.07
CA ASP A 160 -3.93 -23.50 -20.14
C ASP A 160 -3.77 -22.87 -18.74
N SER A 161 -4.77 -23.07 -17.87
CA SER A 161 -4.63 -22.75 -16.45
C SER A 161 -5.11 -23.92 -15.60
N ILE A 162 -4.30 -24.29 -14.62
CA ILE A 162 -4.61 -25.33 -13.66
C ILE A 162 -5.26 -24.66 -12.44
N LYS A 163 -6.52 -25.02 -12.16
CA LYS A 163 -7.30 -24.58 -11.01
C LYS A 163 -7.31 -25.69 -9.98
N VAL A 164 -6.67 -25.43 -8.85
CA VAL A 164 -6.50 -26.43 -7.79
C VAL A 164 -7.45 -26.12 -6.64
N ALA A 165 -8.29 -27.09 -6.32
CA ALA A 165 -9.20 -26.97 -5.19
C ALA A 165 -8.45 -26.98 -3.85
N THR A 166 -9.07 -26.44 -2.81
CA THR A 166 -8.57 -26.50 -1.45
C THR A 166 -8.42 -27.94 -0.98
N GLY A 167 -7.35 -28.23 -0.25
CA GLY A 167 -7.02 -29.59 0.17
C GLY A 167 -5.53 -29.82 0.31
N LEU A 168 -5.18 -31.02 0.78
CA LEU A 168 -3.79 -31.47 0.92
C LEU A 168 -3.41 -32.33 -0.29
N TYR A 169 -2.40 -31.88 -1.02
CA TYR A 169 -1.79 -32.59 -2.15
C TYR A 169 -0.36 -32.97 -1.77
N THR A 170 0.08 -34.14 -2.24
CA THR A 170 1.41 -34.66 -1.93
C THR A 170 2.21 -34.98 -3.19
N GLY A 171 3.53 -35.00 -3.05
CA GLY A 171 4.46 -35.38 -4.13
C GLY A 171 4.98 -34.21 -4.97
N THR A 172 6.03 -34.51 -5.76
CA THR A 172 6.75 -33.55 -6.60
C THR A 172 5.93 -33.07 -7.78
N ILE A 173 5.96 -31.76 -8.02
CA ILE A 173 5.48 -31.18 -9.27
C ILE A 173 6.71 -30.93 -10.13
N ASP A 174 6.91 -31.70 -11.20
CA ASP A 174 8.02 -31.55 -12.14
C ASP A 174 7.49 -31.16 -13.52
N PHE A 175 8.07 -30.10 -14.08
CA PHE A 175 7.85 -29.65 -15.45
C PHE A 175 8.97 -30.17 -16.35
N GLU A 176 8.95 -31.47 -16.65
CA GLU A 176 9.89 -32.08 -17.59
C GLU A 176 9.42 -31.87 -19.05
N GLN A 177 10.30 -31.36 -19.92
CA GLN A 177 10.07 -31.22 -21.38
C GLN A 177 8.93 -30.26 -21.76
N PHE A 178 8.99 -29.02 -21.29
CA PHE A 178 7.94 -28.04 -21.57
C PHE A 178 8.23 -27.24 -22.84
N ASN A 179 7.56 -27.59 -23.95
CA ASN A 179 7.63 -26.84 -25.22
C ASN A 179 6.67 -25.62 -25.28
N GLY A 180 6.12 -25.16 -24.16
CA GLY A 180 5.11 -24.10 -24.14
C GLY A 180 5.64 -22.72 -23.75
N HIS A 181 4.82 -21.68 -23.94
CA HIS A 181 5.21 -20.29 -23.65
C HIS A 181 4.75 -19.76 -22.27
N CYS A 182 3.74 -20.39 -21.65
CA CYS A 182 3.17 -19.92 -20.38
C CYS A 182 2.60 -21.10 -19.59
N ILE A 183 2.82 -21.11 -18.26
CA ILE A 183 2.26 -22.04 -17.28
C ILE A 183 1.54 -21.25 -16.18
N ARG A 184 0.34 -21.68 -15.80
CA ARG A 184 -0.39 -21.09 -14.67
C ARG A 184 -1.02 -22.13 -13.75
N ILE A 185 -0.60 -22.15 -12.49
CA ILE A 185 -1.24 -22.89 -11.41
C ILE A 185 -1.82 -21.89 -10.41
N ASP A 186 -3.10 -22.06 -10.09
CA ASP A 186 -3.84 -21.17 -9.22
C ASP A 186 -4.66 -21.99 -8.23
N GLY A 187 -4.34 -21.84 -6.93
CA GLY A 187 -4.91 -22.63 -5.84
C GLY A 187 -6.12 -22.02 -5.16
N SER A 188 -6.54 -22.65 -4.08
CA SER A 188 -7.54 -22.18 -3.12
C SER A 188 -8.93 -21.99 -3.72
N TYR A 189 -9.35 -22.91 -4.61
CA TYR A 189 -10.72 -22.98 -5.11
C TYR A 189 -11.59 -23.90 -4.23
N ASP A 190 -12.80 -23.49 -3.90
CA ASP A 190 -13.76 -24.40 -3.27
C ASP A 190 -14.10 -25.57 -4.22
N PRO A 191 -13.98 -26.84 -3.79
CA PRO A 191 -14.10 -28.00 -4.69
C PRO A 191 -15.50 -28.22 -5.25
N ASN A 192 -16.53 -27.59 -4.67
CA ASN A 192 -17.92 -27.76 -5.10
C ASN A 192 -18.36 -26.63 -6.04
N THR A 193 -17.95 -25.41 -5.73
CA THR A 193 -18.39 -24.19 -6.44
C THR A 193 -17.36 -23.66 -7.42
N TRP A 194 -16.08 -24.04 -7.26
CA TRP A 194 -14.95 -23.51 -8.03
C TRP A 194 -14.83 -21.99 -7.99
N ASN A 195 -15.27 -21.40 -6.88
CA ASN A 195 -15.00 -20.01 -6.51
C ASN A 195 -13.79 -19.95 -5.55
N LYS A 196 -13.14 -18.78 -5.44
CA LYS A 196 -12.05 -18.60 -4.48
C LYS A 196 -12.54 -18.80 -3.05
N SER A 197 -11.76 -19.55 -2.27
CA SER A 197 -12.06 -19.96 -0.90
C SER A 197 -11.04 -19.38 0.08
N ALA A 198 -11.46 -19.19 1.33
CA ALA A 198 -10.56 -18.86 2.44
C ALA A 198 -9.77 -20.09 2.92
N GLN A 199 -10.27 -21.30 2.66
CA GLN A 199 -9.48 -22.53 2.81
C GLN A 199 -8.37 -22.53 1.75
N ARG A 200 -7.28 -23.25 2.01
CA ARG A 200 -6.07 -23.16 1.18
C ARG A 200 -5.76 -24.47 0.46
N THR A 201 -5.19 -24.36 -0.73
CA THR A 201 -4.49 -25.47 -1.38
C THR A 201 -3.13 -25.64 -0.73
N ILE A 202 -2.84 -26.83 -0.23
CA ILE A 202 -1.60 -27.17 0.47
C ILE A 202 -0.86 -28.24 -0.33
N LEU A 203 0.36 -27.93 -0.75
CA LEU A 203 1.32 -28.87 -1.32
C LEU A 203 2.31 -29.29 -0.24
N GLU A 204 2.30 -30.56 0.12
CA GLU A 204 3.22 -31.16 1.09
C GLU A 204 4.14 -32.16 0.38
N ASN A 205 5.41 -31.80 0.24
CA ASN A 205 6.25 -32.52 -0.71
C ASN A 205 7.76 -32.28 -0.50
N PRO A 206 8.59 -33.32 -0.34
CA PRO A 206 10.03 -33.17 -0.17
C PRO A 206 10.75 -32.57 -1.39
N GLY A 207 10.20 -32.63 -2.61
CA GLY A 207 10.83 -32.12 -3.83
C GLY A 207 10.45 -30.69 -4.26
N GLY A 208 9.34 -30.15 -3.74
CA GLY A 208 8.75 -28.90 -4.20
C GLY A 208 8.19 -28.89 -5.62
N ILE A 209 8.11 -27.69 -6.19
CA ILE A 209 7.83 -27.44 -7.60
C ILE A 209 9.17 -27.27 -8.32
N VAL A 210 9.44 -28.17 -9.25
CA VAL A 210 10.71 -28.28 -9.97
C VAL A 210 10.49 -27.90 -11.43
N PHE A 211 11.31 -26.97 -11.91
CA PHE A 211 11.39 -26.57 -13.30
C PHE A 211 12.71 -27.10 -13.84
N SER A 212 12.63 -28.23 -14.56
CA SER A 212 13.76 -29.05 -14.95
C SER A 212 14.19 -28.88 -16.41
N ASP A 213 13.43 -28.12 -17.22
CA ASP A 213 13.71 -27.91 -18.63
C ASP A 213 15.15 -27.43 -18.86
N GLN A 214 15.80 -28.01 -19.87
CA GLN A 214 17.20 -27.78 -20.24
C GLN A 214 17.32 -27.07 -21.59
N SER A 215 16.20 -26.79 -22.26
CA SER A 215 16.20 -26.13 -23.55
C SER A 215 16.43 -24.63 -23.34
N PHE A 216 17.52 -24.11 -23.90
CA PHE A 216 17.73 -22.67 -24.04
C PHE A 216 16.71 -22.16 -25.08
N LEU A 217 15.47 -21.97 -24.66
CA LEU A 217 14.42 -21.51 -25.56
C LEU A 217 14.73 -20.06 -25.95
N THR A 218 14.66 -19.79 -27.24
CA THR A 218 14.81 -18.43 -27.82
C THR A 218 13.62 -17.52 -27.50
N ALA A 219 12.60 -18.02 -26.78
CA ALA A 219 11.41 -17.29 -26.33
C ALA A 219 11.24 -17.42 -24.81
N GLN A 220 11.11 -16.30 -24.10
CA GLN A 220 10.95 -16.26 -22.64
C GLN A 220 9.65 -16.96 -22.18
N VAL A 221 9.77 -18.06 -21.43
CA VAL A 221 8.63 -18.76 -20.82
C VAL A 221 8.14 -18.00 -19.58
N GLN A 222 6.83 -17.92 -19.38
CA GLN A 222 6.22 -17.30 -18.19
C GLN A 222 5.61 -18.34 -17.26
N TYR A 223 5.96 -18.29 -15.98
CA TYR A 223 5.47 -19.21 -14.94
C TYR A 223 4.66 -18.43 -13.91
N TYR A 224 3.40 -18.80 -13.70
CA TYR A 224 2.50 -18.19 -12.73
C TYR A 224 2.11 -19.19 -11.66
N LEU A 225 2.41 -18.87 -10.40
CA LEU A 225 1.99 -19.63 -9.23
C LEU A 225 1.22 -18.70 -8.29
N ASP A 226 -0.06 -18.98 -8.12
CA ASP A 226 -1.01 -18.16 -7.36
C ASP A 226 -1.62 -18.96 -6.19
N ASP A 227 -1.68 -18.36 -5.00
CA ASP A 227 -2.60 -18.72 -3.91
C ASP A 227 -2.52 -20.17 -3.38
N MET A 228 -1.31 -20.59 -2.98
CA MET A 228 -1.03 -21.93 -2.45
C MET A 228 -0.10 -21.88 -1.23
N ILE A 229 -0.15 -22.91 -0.40
CA ILE A 229 0.81 -23.18 0.66
C ILE A 229 1.72 -24.31 0.20
N ILE A 230 3.03 -24.12 0.22
CA ILE A 230 4.05 -25.13 -0.07
C ILE A 230 4.82 -25.37 1.22
N ARG A 231 4.84 -26.61 1.72
CA ARG A 231 5.45 -26.90 3.02
C ARG A 231 6.17 -28.23 3.09
N ASN A 232 7.08 -28.31 4.07
CA ASN A 232 7.88 -29.52 4.37
C ASN A 232 8.67 -30.01 3.14
N SER A 233 9.31 -29.07 2.43
CA SER A 233 10.01 -29.33 1.17
C SER A 233 11.51 -29.07 1.28
N ASN A 234 12.35 -29.85 0.57
CA ASN A 234 13.76 -29.52 0.45
C ASN A 234 13.94 -28.17 -0.27
N TYR A 235 13.24 -28.02 -1.39
CA TYR A 235 13.07 -26.76 -2.08
C TYR A 235 11.57 -26.53 -2.21
N GLY A 236 11.05 -25.35 -1.86
CA GLY A 236 9.64 -25.05 -2.17
C GLY A 236 9.47 -24.88 -3.67
N ILE A 237 10.32 -24.07 -4.28
CA ILE A 237 10.48 -23.92 -5.73
C ILE A 237 11.95 -24.15 -6.10
N TYR A 238 12.21 -24.92 -7.16
CA TYR A 238 13.54 -25.19 -7.68
C TYR A 238 13.59 -24.98 -9.19
N PHE A 239 14.27 -23.92 -9.63
CA PHE A 239 14.57 -23.68 -11.05
C PHE A 239 15.99 -24.17 -11.37
N LYS A 240 16.11 -25.18 -12.22
CA LYS A 240 17.40 -25.77 -12.58
C LYS A 240 18.15 -24.96 -13.64
N LYS A 241 17.50 -24.53 -14.74
CA LYS A 241 18.16 -23.81 -15.85
C LYS A 241 17.18 -23.25 -16.91
N ASP A 242 16.69 -22.02 -16.77
CA ASP A 242 15.84 -21.41 -17.81
C ASP A 242 15.89 -19.85 -17.79
N ASP A 243 15.88 -19.22 -18.97
CA ASP A 243 15.88 -17.76 -19.19
C ASP A 243 14.43 -17.20 -19.20
N GLY A 244 13.56 -17.72 -18.33
CA GLY A 244 12.14 -17.37 -18.23
C GLY A 244 11.80 -16.20 -17.29
N CYS A 245 10.49 -15.99 -17.07
CA CYS A 245 9.91 -15.06 -16.09
C CYS A 245 9.03 -15.82 -15.08
N LEU A 246 9.33 -15.69 -13.79
CA LEU A 246 8.55 -16.28 -12.70
C LEU A 246 7.69 -15.24 -11.99
N PHE A 247 6.41 -15.52 -11.87
CA PHE A 247 5.43 -14.70 -11.16
C PHE A 247 4.88 -15.52 -9.98
N LEU A 248 5.23 -15.11 -8.77
CA LEU A 248 4.77 -15.72 -7.53
C LEU A 248 3.83 -14.76 -6.81
N ASN A 249 2.64 -15.22 -6.47
CA ASN A 249 1.66 -14.35 -5.84
C ASN A 249 0.82 -15.09 -4.80
N LYS A 250 0.65 -14.50 -3.61
CA LYS A 250 -0.14 -15.08 -2.50
C LYS A 250 0.31 -16.49 -2.08
N LEU A 251 1.61 -16.76 -2.13
CA LEU A 251 2.16 -18.06 -1.75
C LEU A 251 2.68 -18.07 -0.31
N GLU A 252 2.50 -19.19 0.39
CA GLU A 252 3.17 -19.43 1.66
C GLU A 252 4.21 -20.56 1.54
N PHE A 253 5.40 -20.34 2.07
CA PHE A 253 6.45 -21.34 2.17
C PHE A 253 6.71 -21.63 3.65
N ILE A 254 6.53 -22.88 4.08
CA ILE A 254 6.57 -23.25 5.49
C ILE A 254 7.48 -24.46 5.71
N ASN A 255 8.44 -24.33 6.64
CA ASN A 255 9.28 -25.47 7.02
C ASN A 255 10.01 -26.11 5.82
N CYS A 256 10.48 -25.28 4.89
CA CYS A 256 11.30 -25.73 3.77
C CYS A 256 12.78 -25.59 4.10
N SER A 257 13.65 -26.47 3.57
CA SER A 257 15.10 -26.26 3.69
C SER A 257 15.50 -24.98 2.95
N THR A 258 14.96 -24.78 1.75
CA THR A 258 15.03 -23.51 1.00
C THR A 258 13.65 -23.19 0.43
N ALA A 259 13.10 -22.00 0.67
CA ALA A 259 11.79 -21.63 0.14
C ALA A 259 11.79 -21.59 -1.40
N GLY A 260 12.82 -21.00 -1.99
CA GLY A 260 13.03 -21.04 -3.43
C GLY A 260 14.49 -20.90 -3.82
N TYR A 261 14.92 -21.66 -4.81
CA TYR A 261 16.22 -21.50 -5.46
C TYR A 261 15.99 -21.23 -6.94
N ILE A 262 16.35 -20.03 -7.38
CA ILE A 262 16.02 -19.52 -8.71
C ILE A 262 17.30 -19.26 -9.49
N TYR A 263 17.41 -19.93 -10.64
CA TYR A 263 18.58 -19.86 -11.50
C TYR A 263 18.25 -19.19 -12.84
N ARG A 264 18.90 -18.05 -13.14
CA ARG A 264 18.77 -17.28 -14.43
C ARG A 264 17.36 -16.82 -14.84
N THR A 265 16.44 -16.65 -13.88
CA THR A 265 15.05 -16.29 -14.19
C THR A 265 14.72 -14.88 -13.66
N SER A 266 14.11 -14.05 -14.51
CA SER A 266 13.47 -12.80 -14.04
C SER A 266 12.30 -13.16 -13.15
N HIS A 267 12.09 -12.42 -12.07
CA HIS A 267 11.02 -12.79 -11.15
C HIS A 267 10.30 -11.61 -10.53
N ARG A 268 8.99 -11.80 -10.35
CA ARG A 268 8.09 -10.88 -9.67
C ARG A 268 7.35 -11.63 -8.58
N MET A 269 7.55 -11.21 -7.36
CA MET A 269 7.03 -11.84 -6.16
C MET A 269 6.18 -10.82 -5.41
N ASN A 270 4.97 -11.22 -5.07
CA ASN A 270 4.03 -10.38 -4.34
C ASN A 270 3.27 -11.20 -3.29
N GLN A 271 3.05 -10.65 -2.10
CA GLN A 271 2.26 -11.32 -1.06
C GLN A 271 2.78 -12.72 -0.71
N LEU A 272 4.10 -12.86 -0.60
CA LEU A 272 4.70 -14.10 -0.12
C LEU A 272 4.75 -14.11 1.41
N LEU A 273 4.53 -15.28 2.00
CA LEU A 273 4.81 -15.54 3.41
C LEU A 273 5.78 -16.71 3.53
N VAL A 274 7.04 -16.42 3.84
CA VAL A 274 8.08 -17.42 4.03
C VAL A 274 8.36 -17.55 5.52
N ARG A 275 8.15 -18.74 6.09
CA ARG A 275 8.30 -18.94 7.54
C ARG A 275 8.91 -20.27 7.95
N ARG A 276 9.75 -20.21 8.98
CA ARG A 276 10.39 -21.40 9.60
C ARG A 276 11.20 -22.22 8.60
N CYS A 277 11.73 -21.58 7.56
CA CYS A 277 12.60 -22.22 6.60
C CYS A 277 14.06 -22.11 7.05
N THR A 278 14.92 -23.01 6.59
CA THR A 278 16.36 -22.85 6.83
C THR A 278 16.91 -21.68 6.02
N ASN A 279 16.54 -21.59 4.74
CA ASN A 279 16.78 -20.42 3.88
C ASN A 279 15.48 -19.96 3.22
N GLY A 280 15.36 -18.66 2.95
CA GLY A 280 14.28 -18.11 2.16
C GLY A 280 14.51 -18.31 0.67
N PHE A 281 14.73 -17.23 -0.07
CA PHE A 281 14.98 -17.29 -1.51
C PHE A 281 16.45 -17.07 -1.84
N VAL A 282 16.98 -17.94 -2.71
CA VAL A 282 18.33 -17.85 -3.26
C VAL A 282 18.24 -17.52 -4.75
N PHE A 283 18.90 -16.44 -5.16
CA PHE A 283 18.93 -15.96 -6.53
C PHE A 283 20.33 -16.12 -7.12
N ASP A 284 20.47 -17.11 -8.01
CA ASP A 284 21.72 -17.40 -8.72
C ASP A 284 21.60 -16.99 -10.20
N GLN A 285 21.96 -15.74 -10.50
CA GLN A 285 21.74 -15.12 -11.81
C GLN A 285 23.07 -14.96 -12.55
N TYR A 286 23.10 -15.19 -13.86
CA TYR A 286 24.29 -15.08 -14.73
C TYR A 286 24.12 -14.07 -15.89
N THR A 287 22.96 -13.41 -15.97
CA THR A 287 22.48 -12.61 -17.13
C THR A 287 21.47 -11.53 -16.68
N PHE A 288 21.11 -10.58 -17.57
CA PHE A 288 20.23 -9.42 -17.34
C PHE A 288 18.77 -9.78 -16.98
N HIS A 289 18.50 -10.08 -15.71
CA HIS A 289 17.19 -10.45 -15.17
C HIS A 289 16.81 -9.66 -13.93
N GLU A 290 15.76 -8.83 -14.04
CA GLU A 290 15.24 -8.08 -12.89
C GLU A 290 14.54 -8.98 -11.86
N SER A 291 14.75 -8.67 -10.58
CA SER A 291 14.01 -9.21 -9.44
C SER A 291 13.15 -8.13 -8.82
N ILE A 292 11.87 -8.40 -8.62
CA ILE A 292 10.97 -7.52 -7.87
C ILE A 292 10.27 -8.35 -6.81
N ILE A 293 10.44 -7.98 -5.54
CA ILE A 293 9.78 -8.57 -4.39
C ILE A 293 9.02 -7.48 -3.68
N THR A 294 7.73 -7.70 -3.51
CA THR A 294 6.80 -6.70 -2.98
C THR A 294 5.87 -7.33 -1.95
N ASN A 295 5.43 -6.55 -0.96
CA ASN A 295 4.41 -6.97 0.01
C ASN A 295 4.68 -8.38 0.56
N SER A 296 5.90 -8.68 1.00
CA SER A 296 6.27 -10.06 1.33
C SER A 296 6.92 -10.15 2.70
N ILE A 297 6.72 -11.28 3.36
CA ILE A 297 7.12 -11.50 4.75
C ILE A 297 8.06 -12.68 4.81
N PHE A 298 9.18 -12.47 5.50
CA PHE A 298 10.17 -13.46 5.81
C PHE A 298 10.31 -13.52 7.32
N ASP A 299 9.85 -14.61 7.94
CA ASP A 299 9.83 -14.74 9.39
C ASP A 299 10.47 -16.03 9.89
N SER A 300 11.30 -15.92 10.92
CA SER A 300 11.91 -17.09 11.57
C SER A 300 12.74 -17.92 10.58
N ILE A 301 13.64 -17.27 9.84
CA ILE A 301 14.52 -17.91 8.86
C ILE A 301 15.90 -18.14 9.48
N THR A 302 16.35 -19.38 9.60
CA THR A 302 17.62 -19.68 10.29
C THR A 302 18.83 -19.03 9.61
N GLY A 303 18.87 -19.08 8.28
CA GLY A 303 19.89 -18.49 7.42
C GLY A 303 19.44 -17.16 6.82
N ASP A 304 19.55 -17.04 5.51
CA ASP A 304 19.25 -15.82 4.78
C ASP A 304 17.82 -15.83 4.27
N ALA A 305 17.07 -14.74 4.51
CA ALA A 305 15.74 -14.59 3.95
C ALA A 305 15.78 -14.33 2.44
N ILE A 306 16.69 -13.46 1.99
CA ILE A 306 17.06 -13.31 0.58
C ILE A 306 18.57 -13.41 0.47
N PHE A 307 19.05 -14.26 -0.44
CA PHE A 307 20.46 -14.39 -0.78
C PHE A 307 20.69 -14.20 -2.29
N ILE A 308 21.50 -13.22 -2.65
CA ILE A 308 21.86 -12.91 -4.05
C ILE A 308 23.31 -13.33 -4.32
N THR A 309 23.54 -14.17 -5.32
CA THR A 309 24.88 -14.71 -5.62
C THR A 309 25.72 -13.83 -6.57
N ARG A 310 27.00 -14.21 -6.65
CA ARG A 310 28.17 -13.57 -7.30
C ARG A 310 28.15 -13.19 -8.78
N TYR A 311 27.07 -13.45 -9.53
CA TYR A 311 27.05 -13.22 -10.97
C TYR A 311 25.85 -12.40 -11.46
N SER A 312 25.09 -11.80 -10.55
CA SER A 312 23.99 -10.92 -10.92
C SER A 312 24.49 -9.60 -11.50
N THR A 313 24.10 -9.30 -12.74
CA THR A 313 24.34 -7.99 -13.39
C THR A 313 23.08 -7.11 -13.39
N SER A 314 22.09 -7.45 -12.57
CA SER A 314 20.71 -6.96 -12.71
C SER A 314 20.22 -6.25 -11.46
N ASN A 315 19.19 -5.41 -11.60
CA ASN A 315 18.60 -4.72 -10.48
C ASN A 315 17.70 -5.66 -9.67
N HIS A 316 17.83 -5.60 -8.35
CA HIS A 316 16.99 -6.32 -7.40
C HIS A 316 16.19 -5.31 -6.59
N TYR A 317 14.88 -5.37 -6.64
CA TYR A 317 13.97 -4.46 -5.96
C TYR A 317 13.23 -5.20 -4.84
N VAL A 318 13.39 -4.73 -3.62
CA VAL A 318 12.65 -5.20 -2.44
C VAL A 318 11.86 -4.02 -1.90
N ASN A 319 10.54 -4.07 -1.97
CA ASN A 319 9.68 -2.97 -1.53
C ASN A 319 8.56 -3.47 -0.62
N HIS A 320 8.23 -2.75 0.45
CA HIS A 320 7.13 -3.14 1.35
C HIS A 320 7.27 -4.59 1.84
N CYS A 321 8.47 -4.99 2.25
CA CYS A 321 8.72 -6.33 2.75
C CYS A 321 9.13 -6.29 4.22
N ASP A 322 8.72 -7.32 4.97
CA ASP A 322 9.04 -7.47 6.38
C ASP A 322 9.99 -8.66 6.56
N PHE A 323 11.15 -8.40 7.16
CA PHE A 323 12.17 -9.39 7.49
C PHE A 323 12.32 -9.45 9.00
N ASN A 324 11.85 -10.54 9.60
CA ASN A 324 11.80 -10.67 11.05
C ASN A 324 12.42 -11.99 11.54
N ARG A 325 13.29 -11.93 12.55
CA ARG A 325 13.92 -13.13 13.15
C ARG A 325 14.65 -13.99 12.10
N CYS A 326 15.34 -13.34 11.17
CA CYS A 326 16.18 -13.99 10.18
C CYS A 326 17.66 -13.99 10.63
N GLY A 327 18.44 -14.99 10.21
CA GLY A 327 19.89 -14.95 10.35
C GLY A 327 20.44 -13.68 9.68
N ARG A 328 20.08 -13.48 8.41
CA ARG A 328 20.22 -12.21 7.70
C ARG A 328 18.95 -11.90 6.91
N GLY A 329 18.50 -10.64 6.93
CA GLY A 329 17.34 -10.22 6.15
C GLY A 329 17.63 -10.30 4.65
N ILE A 330 18.56 -9.49 4.18
CA ILE A 330 19.03 -9.52 2.78
C ILE A 330 20.55 -9.66 2.79
N ALA A 331 21.07 -10.64 2.05
CA ALA A 331 22.49 -10.90 1.96
C ALA A 331 22.93 -11.11 0.50
N GLY A 332 24.20 -10.84 0.23
CA GLY A 332 24.79 -11.15 -1.08
C GLY A 332 26.29 -11.43 -1.06
N THR A 333 26.78 -11.92 -2.19
CA THR A 333 28.21 -12.17 -2.47
C THR A 333 28.55 -11.73 -3.90
N ILE A 334 29.76 -11.18 -4.10
CA ILE A 334 30.39 -10.57 -5.30
C ILE A 334 29.43 -9.87 -6.29
N ALA A 335 29.18 -8.56 -6.13
CA ALA A 335 28.64 -7.69 -7.17
C ALA A 335 29.71 -7.29 -8.20
N TYR A 336 29.65 -7.85 -9.41
CA TYR A 336 30.31 -7.22 -10.57
C TYR A 336 29.74 -5.79 -10.74
N PRO A 337 30.49 -4.82 -11.30
CA PRO A 337 30.37 -3.38 -11.01
C PRO A 337 29.06 -2.65 -11.45
N TYR A 338 27.99 -3.39 -11.77
CA TYR A 338 26.73 -2.87 -12.32
C TYR A 338 25.46 -3.31 -11.58
N MET A 339 25.54 -4.10 -10.50
CA MET A 339 24.36 -4.53 -9.75
C MET A 339 23.86 -3.44 -8.79
N LEU A 340 22.57 -3.10 -8.85
CA LEU A 340 21.92 -2.21 -7.87
C LEU A 340 20.84 -2.97 -7.09
N LEU A 341 21.05 -3.11 -5.78
CA LEU A 341 20.01 -3.56 -4.85
C LEU A 341 19.22 -2.35 -4.38
N PHE A 342 17.93 -2.29 -4.67
CA PHE A 342 17.01 -1.27 -4.17
C PHE A 342 16.14 -1.86 -3.06
N VAL A 343 16.23 -1.29 -1.86
CA VAL A 343 15.38 -1.67 -0.73
C VAL A 343 14.62 -0.44 -0.26
N LYS A 344 13.30 -0.45 -0.36
CA LYS A 344 12.46 0.67 0.06
C LYS A 344 11.25 0.25 0.86
N ASN A 345 10.74 1.16 1.69
CA ASN A 345 9.51 1.01 2.46
C ASN A 345 9.41 -0.33 3.20
N SER A 346 10.52 -0.91 3.61
CA SER A 346 10.60 -2.27 4.16
C SER A 346 11.00 -2.23 5.63
N ILE A 347 10.58 -3.25 6.38
CA ILE A 347 10.92 -3.40 7.80
C ILE A 347 11.91 -4.56 7.94
N LEU A 348 13.07 -4.29 8.52
CA LEU A 348 14.08 -5.30 8.83
C LEU A 348 14.33 -5.29 10.34
N MET A 349 13.82 -6.29 11.04
CA MET A 349 13.85 -6.33 12.50
C MET A 349 14.26 -7.66 13.12
N ASN A 350 14.85 -7.60 14.31
CA ASN A 350 15.21 -8.78 15.11
C ASN A 350 16.11 -9.78 14.35
N ASN A 351 16.91 -9.32 13.38
CA ASN A 351 17.75 -10.18 12.57
C ASN A 351 19.18 -10.22 13.09
N GLY A 352 19.93 -11.28 12.78
CA GLY A 352 21.38 -11.29 13.01
C GLY A 352 22.06 -10.13 12.27
N LYS A 353 21.67 -9.90 11.01
CA LYS A 353 21.96 -8.65 10.28
C LYS A 353 20.75 -8.24 9.43
N GLY A 354 20.48 -6.95 9.32
CA GLY A 354 19.44 -6.43 8.42
C GLY A 354 19.81 -6.66 6.96
N ILE A 355 20.78 -5.90 6.46
CA ILE A 355 21.37 -6.06 5.12
C ILE A 355 22.87 -6.33 5.24
N ASP A 356 23.38 -7.35 4.56
CA ASP A 356 24.78 -7.80 4.63
C ASP A 356 25.39 -8.10 3.26
N TYR A 357 26.23 -7.18 2.77
CA TYR A 357 27.00 -7.29 1.53
C TYR A 357 28.51 -7.12 1.82
N GLY A 358 28.98 -7.66 2.95
CA GLY A 358 30.30 -7.43 3.54
C GLY A 358 31.57 -7.68 2.69
N SER A 359 31.52 -7.90 1.38
CA SER A 359 32.70 -7.91 0.49
C SER A 359 32.63 -6.91 -0.68
N GLU A 360 31.57 -6.10 -0.80
CA GLU A 360 31.19 -5.49 -2.08
C GLU A 360 30.71 -4.05 -2.02
N SER A 361 30.96 -3.32 -3.12
CA SER A 361 30.43 -1.99 -3.38
C SER A 361 28.93 -2.07 -3.70
N VAL A 362 28.09 -1.69 -2.75
CA VAL A 362 26.67 -1.37 -2.97
C VAL A 362 26.56 0.14 -3.01
N ASN A 363 25.88 0.70 -4.02
CA ASN A 363 25.56 2.13 -4.03
C ASN A 363 24.57 2.40 -2.89
N PRO A 364 24.94 3.14 -1.84
CA PRO A 364 24.10 3.25 -0.66
C PRO A 364 22.81 4.05 -0.88
N ASN A 365 22.71 4.85 -1.95
CA ASN A 365 21.52 5.64 -2.27
C ASN A 365 20.32 4.79 -2.72
N THR A 366 20.44 3.47 -2.73
CA THR A 366 19.39 2.54 -3.12
C THR A 366 18.65 1.93 -1.93
N ILE A 367 19.08 2.21 -0.70
CA ILE A 367 18.46 1.75 0.55
C ILE A 367 17.87 2.97 1.25
N GLU A 368 16.57 3.22 1.07
CA GLU A 368 15.90 4.43 1.57
C GLU A 368 14.51 4.12 2.13
N HIS A 369 14.06 4.88 3.13
CA HIS A 369 12.72 4.74 3.72
C HIS A 369 12.47 3.33 4.29
N ASN A 370 13.41 2.79 5.06
CA ASN A 370 13.27 1.48 5.71
C ASN A 370 13.35 1.62 7.23
N LEU A 371 12.60 0.79 7.94
CA LEU A 371 12.71 0.64 9.39
C LEU A 371 13.71 -0.47 9.68
N PHE A 372 14.76 -0.15 10.43
CA PHE A 372 15.67 -1.16 10.96
C PHE A 372 15.52 -1.19 12.47
N PHE A 373 15.32 -2.36 13.06
CA PHE A 373 15.09 -2.42 14.50
C PHE A 373 15.64 -3.69 15.15
N ASN A 374 16.40 -3.55 16.22
CA ASN A 374 16.90 -4.68 17.03
C ASN A 374 17.64 -5.75 16.21
N ASN A 375 18.32 -5.34 15.13
CA ASN A 375 19.25 -6.23 14.42
C ASN A 375 20.62 -6.14 15.10
N SER A 376 21.41 -7.23 15.11
CA SER A 376 22.77 -7.13 15.66
C SER A 376 23.65 -6.15 14.86
N LYS A 377 23.37 -6.01 13.56
CA LYS A 377 23.83 -4.91 12.70
C LYS A 377 22.75 -4.56 11.67
N ASN A 378 22.38 -3.29 11.56
CA ASN A 378 21.38 -2.84 10.59
C ASN A 378 21.91 -2.97 9.15
N LEU A 379 23.11 -2.46 8.88
CA LEU A 379 23.76 -2.49 7.57
C LEU A 379 25.22 -2.93 7.70
N VAL A 380 25.65 -3.85 6.85
CA VAL A 380 27.05 -4.25 6.68
C VAL A 380 27.42 -4.11 5.21
N LEU A 381 28.03 -2.98 4.87
CA LEU A 381 28.48 -2.61 3.52
C LEU A 381 29.99 -2.33 3.57
N ASN A 382 30.79 -2.93 2.69
CA ASN A 382 32.25 -2.73 2.62
C ASN A 382 32.63 -2.09 1.27
N ASN A 383 33.79 -1.44 1.13
CA ASN A 383 34.23 -0.79 -0.13
C ASN A 383 33.27 0.31 -0.68
N ILE A 384 32.71 1.14 0.20
CA ILE A 384 31.86 2.27 -0.20
C ILE A 384 32.72 3.45 -0.71
N ASN A 385 32.50 3.87 -1.97
CA ASN A 385 33.14 5.08 -2.54
C ASN A 385 32.45 6.38 -2.12
N GLN A 386 31.30 6.29 -1.44
CA GLN A 386 30.52 7.41 -0.92
C GLN A 386 29.89 7.03 0.42
N THR A 387 29.83 7.96 1.35
CA THR A 387 29.12 7.79 2.62
C THR A 387 27.64 7.51 2.33
N PRO A 388 27.03 6.47 2.93
CA PRO A 388 25.63 6.17 2.70
C PRO A 388 24.71 7.33 3.01
N VAL A 389 23.90 7.76 2.05
CA VAL A 389 22.75 8.63 2.34
C VAL A 389 21.68 7.74 2.95
N LEU A 390 21.78 7.54 4.26
CA LEU A 390 20.77 6.86 5.07
C LEU A 390 19.60 7.83 5.31
N SER A 391 18.82 8.11 4.27
CA SER A 391 17.55 8.83 4.45
C SER A 391 16.58 7.90 5.19
N ASN A 392 16.16 8.34 6.37
CA ASN A 392 15.04 7.77 7.13
C ASN A 392 15.24 6.32 7.60
N VAL A 393 16.45 5.94 8.02
CA VAL A 393 16.62 4.78 8.91
C VAL A 393 16.04 5.16 10.27
N ILE A 394 14.81 4.73 10.53
CA ILE A 394 14.19 4.86 11.84
C ILE A 394 14.74 3.67 12.67
N ASP A 395 15.39 3.94 13.79
CA ASP A 395 16.01 2.91 14.68
C ASP A 395 15.31 2.85 16.06
N THR A 396 14.12 3.44 16.18
CA THR A 396 13.43 3.58 17.49
C THR A 396 12.35 2.51 17.72
N PRO A 397 12.25 1.96 18.96
CA PRO A 397 11.44 0.79 19.32
C PRO A 397 9.92 1.01 19.34
N THR A 398 9.44 2.22 19.11
CA THR A 398 8.06 2.61 19.43
C THR A 398 7.23 2.75 18.17
N GLY A 399 6.60 1.67 17.72
CA GLY A 399 5.72 1.79 16.56
C GLY A 399 5.17 0.51 15.95
N LEU A 400 5.49 -0.67 16.48
CA LEU A 400 4.98 -1.93 15.97
C LEU A 400 4.19 -2.68 17.05
N TYR A 401 3.09 -3.32 16.65
CA TYR A 401 2.41 -4.31 17.48
C TYR A 401 2.16 -5.60 16.70
N GLY A 402 2.29 -6.73 17.38
CA GLY A 402 2.07 -8.05 16.80
C GLY A 402 0.59 -8.42 16.80
N THR A 403 0.11 -9.06 15.73
CA THR A 403 -1.28 -9.56 15.62
C THR A 403 -1.46 -11.02 16.04
N GLY A 404 -0.44 -11.63 16.66
CA GLY A 404 -0.48 -13.01 17.17
C GLY A 404 -0.15 -14.11 16.15
N ALA A 405 -0.01 -13.79 14.85
CA ALA A 405 0.34 -14.76 13.79
C ALA A 405 1.71 -14.51 13.14
N GLY A 406 2.59 -13.75 13.81
CA GLY A 406 3.91 -13.37 13.28
C GLY A 406 3.90 -12.15 12.35
N PHE A 407 2.71 -11.60 12.07
CA PHE A 407 2.55 -10.34 11.38
C PHE A 407 2.67 -9.17 12.36
N TYR A 408 3.31 -8.09 11.91
CA TYR A 408 3.37 -6.83 12.61
C TYR A 408 2.58 -5.78 11.85
N LYS A 409 1.94 -4.88 12.60
CA LYS A 409 1.30 -3.68 12.09
C LYS A 409 1.89 -2.46 12.76
N LEU A 410 1.80 -1.31 12.09
CA LEU A 410 2.17 -0.04 12.66
C LEU A 410 1.14 0.36 13.74
N LEU A 411 1.61 0.65 14.95
CA LEU A 411 0.83 1.40 15.95
C LEU A 411 0.53 2.80 15.40
N ASP A 412 -0.56 3.41 15.84
CA ASP A 412 -0.94 4.77 15.42
C ASP A 412 0.11 5.83 15.79
N THR A 413 0.98 5.53 16.76
CA THR A 413 2.10 6.39 17.16
C THR A 413 3.38 6.17 16.33
N SER A 414 3.33 5.30 15.33
CA SER A 414 4.52 4.86 14.60
C SER A 414 5.02 5.92 13.63
N PRO A 415 6.29 6.34 13.70
CA PRO A 415 6.88 7.26 12.73
C PRO A 415 6.99 6.69 11.31
N CYS A 416 6.65 5.41 11.12
CA CYS A 416 6.59 4.76 9.81
C CYS A 416 5.31 5.07 9.02
N ILE A 417 4.29 5.65 9.67
CA ILE A 417 3.05 6.08 9.03
C ILE A 417 3.33 7.29 8.14
N GLY A 418 2.98 7.21 6.86
CA GLY A 418 3.20 8.25 5.86
C GLY A 418 4.68 8.55 5.55
N ALA A 419 5.59 7.68 5.97
CA ALA A 419 7.04 7.90 5.85
C ALA A 419 7.67 7.23 4.62
N GLY A 420 6.94 6.40 3.90
CA GLY A 420 7.40 5.71 2.70
C GLY A 420 7.33 6.57 1.43
N VAL A 421 7.81 5.99 0.33
CA VAL A 421 7.78 6.59 -1.02
C VAL A 421 6.82 5.84 -1.92
N VAL A 422 6.27 6.52 -2.92
CA VAL A 422 5.46 5.87 -3.95
C VAL A 422 6.32 4.88 -4.74
N THR A 423 5.87 3.62 -4.80
CA THR A 423 6.46 2.55 -5.60
C THR A 423 5.43 1.98 -6.58
N SER A 424 5.79 0.96 -7.36
CA SER A 424 4.88 0.33 -8.33
C SER A 424 3.75 -0.51 -7.72
N SER A 425 3.72 -0.67 -6.39
CA SER A 425 2.71 -1.44 -5.68
C SER A 425 1.50 -0.58 -5.30
N ASN A 426 0.33 -0.92 -5.84
CA ASN A 426 -0.92 -0.18 -5.62
C ASN A 426 -1.74 -0.71 -4.44
N PHE A 427 -1.35 -1.85 -3.86
CA PHE A 427 -2.08 -2.50 -2.78
C PHE A 427 -1.12 -3.05 -1.72
N ASP A 428 -1.56 -3.08 -0.47
CA ASP A 428 -0.82 -3.66 0.66
C ASP A 428 -0.99 -5.20 0.74
N PHE A 429 -0.41 -5.83 1.76
CA PHE A 429 -0.51 -7.28 1.98
C PHE A 429 -1.95 -7.77 2.23
N ALA A 430 -2.80 -6.93 2.81
CA ALA A 430 -4.22 -7.21 3.03
C ALA A 430 -5.10 -6.85 1.83
N ASN A 431 -4.52 -6.37 0.72
CA ASN A 431 -5.18 -5.83 -0.47
C ASN A 431 -5.94 -4.50 -0.24
N ASN A 432 -5.57 -3.73 0.78
CA ASN A 432 -6.02 -2.35 0.91
C ASN A 432 -5.30 -1.47 -0.11
N PRO A 433 -5.93 -0.38 -0.60
CA PRO A 433 -5.27 0.59 -1.48
C PRO A 433 -4.02 1.20 -0.83
N ARG A 434 -3.00 1.49 -1.65
CA ARG A 434 -1.80 2.21 -1.25
C ARG A 434 -1.61 3.45 -2.14
N PRO A 435 -1.41 4.66 -1.59
CA PRO A 435 -1.44 4.98 -0.16
C PRO A 435 -2.87 4.96 0.41
N SER A 436 -2.99 4.70 1.70
CA SER A 436 -4.22 4.79 2.49
C SER A 436 -3.92 5.58 3.77
N PRO A 437 -4.60 6.72 4.01
CA PRO A 437 -5.67 7.30 3.21
C PRO A 437 -5.18 7.87 1.86
N ILE A 438 -6.09 7.97 0.88
CA ILE A 438 -5.76 8.52 -0.45
C ILE A 438 -5.19 9.93 -0.30
N ASN A 439 -4.14 10.25 -1.06
CA ASN A 439 -3.34 11.49 -1.01
C ASN A 439 -2.36 11.61 0.18
N SER A 440 -2.16 10.57 0.98
CA SER A 440 -0.98 10.48 1.86
C SER A 440 0.23 9.91 1.11
N ASN A 441 1.37 9.86 1.78
CA ASN A 441 2.46 8.98 1.37
C ASN A 441 2.18 7.55 1.84
N PRO A 442 2.74 6.53 1.16
CA PRO A 442 2.67 5.15 1.64
C PRO A 442 3.36 4.98 2.99
N ASP A 443 2.93 3.96 3.74
CA ASP A 443 3.59 3.54 4.98
C ASP A 443 4.81 2.67 4.70
N ILE A 444 5.79 2.72 5.61
CA ILE A 444 6.87 1.74 5.65
C ILE A 444 6.32 0.42 6.20
N GLY A 445 6.56 -0.66 5.46
CA GLY A 445 6.11 -2.02 5.77
C GLY A 445 5.03 -2.54 4.84
N ILE A 446 4.55 -3.73 5.17
CA ILE A 446 3.61 -4.52 4.36
C ILE A 446 2.14 -4.07 4.45
N PHE A 447 1.77 -3.26 5.45
CA PHE A 447 0.39 -2.80 5.69
C PHE A 447 0.32 -1.29 5.71
N GLU A 448 -0.81 -0.74 5.26
CA GLU A 448 -1.16 0.67 5.48
C GLU A 448 -1.95 0.85 6.79
N ASN A 449 -1.72 1.96 7.47
CA ASN A 449 -2.51 2.46 8.57
C ASN A 449 -3.72 3.26 8.02
N GLN A 450 -4.70 3.57 8.87
CA GLN A 450 -5.82 4.43 8.48
C GLN A 450 -5.48 5.92 8.61
N LEU A 451 -4.42 6.25 9.36
CA LEU A 451 -3.92 7.59 9.57
C LEU A 451 -2.89 7.95 8.48
N SER A 452 -2.87 9.20 8.05
CA SER A 452 -1.86 9.71 7.12
C SER A 452 -0.56 10.14 7.80
N ILE A 453 -0.60 10.35 9.11
CA ILE A 453 0.53 10.76 9.96
C ILE A 453 0.38 10.07 11.33
N PRO A 454 1.48 9.82 12.05
CA PRO A 454 1.39 9.27 13.41
C PRO A 454 0.67 10.20 14.38
N THR A 455 0.28 9.65 15.54
CA THR A 455 -0.21 10.40 16.70
C THR A 455 0.79 10.41 17.87
N LYS A 456 0.57 11.35 18.79
CA LYS A 456 1.20 11.47 20.11
C LYS A 456 0.11 11.39 21.17
N THR A 457 0.53 11.00 22.37
CA THR A 457 -0.35 10.92 23.54
C THR A 457 0.08 11.94 24.59
N LEU A 458 -0.84 12.79 25.03
CA LEU A 458 -0.70 13.55 26.27
C LEU A 458 -1.31 12.75 27.42
N LEU A 459 -0.54 12.52 28.48
CA LEU A 459 -1.02 12.01 29.77
C LEU A 459 -1.02 13.15 30.78
N SER A 460 -2.14 13.33 31.48
CA SER A 460 -2.32 14.47 32.38
C SER A 460 -3.23 14.14 33.56
N ASN A 461 -3.26 15.04 34.54
CA ASN A 461 -4.12 14.97 35.70
C ASN A 461 -4.59 16.39 36.07
N VAL A 462 -5.87 16.52 36.45
CA VAL A 462 -6.49 17.77 36.89
C VAL A 462 -7.67 17.48 37.81
N PHE A 463 -7.92 18.39 38.76
CA PHE A 463 -9.11 18.35 39.61
C PHE A 463 -9.98 19.58 39.34
N LEU A 464 -11.30 19.40 39.32
CA LEU A 464 -12.29 20.46 39.13
C LEU A 464 -12.91 20.76 40.50
N GLU A 465 -12.95 22.04 40.89
CA GLU A 465 -13.47 22.44 42.19
C GLU A 465 -14.90 21.93 42.42
N GLY A 466 -15.80 22.13 41.45
CA GLY A 466 -17.21 21.77 41.58
C GLY A 466 -17.42 20.29 41.88
N LEU A 467 -16.66 19.42 41.22
CA LEU A 467 -16.80 17.96 41.39
C LEU A 467 -15.92 17.39 42.51
N TYR A 468 -14.99 18.15 43.09
CA TYR A 468 -14.01 17.60 44.02
C TYR A 468 -14.59 17.28 45.40
N ASN A 469 -14.50 16.01 45.79
CA ASN A 469 -14.94 15.52 47.07
C ASN A 469 -13.74 15.31 48.02
N LYS A 470 -13.62 16.21 49.00
CA LYS A 470 -12.55 16.20 50.01
C LYS A 470 -12.55 14.96 50.92
N GLU A 471 -13.67 14.24 51.05
CA GLU A 471 -13.75 13.06 51.91
C GLU A 471 -13.17 11.82 51.22
N SER A 472 -13.42 11.69 49.92
CA SER A 472 -12.90 10.59 49.11
C SER A 472 -11.57 10.90 48.43
N ASP A 473 -11.08 12.15 48.51
CA ASP A 473 -9.91 12.68 47.76
C ASP A 473 -9.99 12.42 46.25
N ASN A 474 -11.22 12.44 45.71
CA ASN A 474 -11.52 12.13 44.31
C ASN A 474 -12.60 13.09 43.77
N LEU A 475 -12.75 13.13 42.45
CA LEU A 475 -13.87 13.80 41.78
C LEU A 475 -15.12 12.92 41.87
N ASN A 476 -16.26 13.54 42.16
CA ASN A 476 -17.57 12.94 41.98
C ASN A 476 -17.87 12.77 40.48
N GLN A 477 -18.74 11.81 40.14
CA GLN A 477 -19.29 11.75 38.79
C GLN A 477 -20.34 12.85 38.62
N ALA A 478 -20.36 13.49 37.44
CA ALA A 478 -21.45 14.38 37.07
C ALA A 478 -22.73 13.57 36.78
N TYR A 479 -23.85 14.07 37.26
CA TYR A 479 -25.15 13.42 37.13
C TYR A 479 -26.01 14.14 36.08
N ASN A 480 -26.92 13.38 35.48
CA ASN A 480 -28.08 13.88 34.79
C ASN A 480 -29.34 13.61 35.63
N GLU A 481 -30.52 13.83 35.07
CA GLU A 481 -31.81 13.68 35.76
C GLU A 481 -32.13 12.22 36.17
N PHE A 482 -31.39 11.24 35.65
CA PHE A 482 -31.58 9.81 35.90
C PHE A 482 -30.40 9.12 36.62
N GLY A 483 -29.34 9.86 36.98
CA GLY A 483 -28.14 9.33 37.63
C GLY A 483 -26.84 9.73 36.94
N PRO A 484 -25.73 9.00 37.12
CA PRO A 484 -24.45 9.35 36.52
C PRO A 484 -24.53 9.52 34.99
N GLN A 485 -24.03 10.66 34.48
CA GLN A 485 -24.02 10.98 33.05
C GLN A 485 -23.10 10.04 32.25
N TYR A 486 -22.03 9.57 32.88
CA TYR A 486 -21.01 8.73 32.26
C TYR A 486 -20.85 7.38 32.97
N ALA A 487 -20.18 6.45 32.30
CA ALA A 487 -19.84 5.16 32.86
C ALA A 487 -19.02 5.29 34.16
N ALA A 488 -19.17 4.33 35.07
CA ALA A 488 -18.49 4.32 36.36
C ALA A 488 -16.97 4.57 36.23
N GLY A 489 -16.43 5.45 37.08
CA GLY A 489 -15.02 5.85 37.07
C GLY A 489 -14.70 7.06 36.17
N ILE A 490 -15.66 7.56 35.41
CA ILE A 490 -15.55 8.83 34.68
C ILE A 490 -16.28 9.91 35.47
N ALA A 491 -15.54 10.93 35.88
CA ALA A 491 -16.08 12.12 36.52
C ALA A 491 -16.87 12.95 35.52
N ASP A 492 -16.19 13.33 34.43
CA ASP A 492 -16.72 14.26 33.45
C ASP A 492 -15.94 14.25 32.10
N GLU A 493 -16.15 15.27 31.27
CA GLU A 493 -15.40 15.56 30.06
C GLU A 493 -14.72 16.94 30.10
N VAL A 494 -13.47 17.03 29.65
CA VAL A 494 -12.75 18.29 29.45
C VAL A 494 -12.42 18.52 27.97
N ARG A 495 -12.14 19.77 27.61
CA ARG A 495 -11.52 20.15 26.35
C ARG A 495 -10.07 20.52 26.60
N VAL A 496 -9.18 19.97 25.77
CA VAL A 496 -7.74 20.18 25.84
C VAL A 496 -7.29 20.89 24.57
N GLU A 497 -6.57 21.99 24.71
CA GLU A 497 -6.06 22.79 23.60
C GLU A 497 -4.55 22.95 23.68
N LEU A 498 -3.88 22.89 22.53
CA LEU A 498 -2.47 23.25 22.38
C LEU A 498 -2.39 24.59 21.67
N HIS A 499 -1.86 25.58 22.36
CA HIS A 499 -1.71 26.95 21.86
C HIS A 499 -0.26 27.22 21.45
N ASN A 500 -0.08 27.99 20.39
CA ASN A 500 1.24 28.36 19.87
C ASN A 500 2.07 29.13 20.91
N LEU A 501 3.36 28.85 21.00
CA LEU A 501 4.26 29.49 21.97
C LEU A 501 4.43 31.01 21.80
N PHE A 502 4.27 31.54 20.59
CA PHE A 502 4.45 32.96 20.27
C PHE A 502 3.14 33.74 20.22
N ASN A 503 2.03 33.06 19.94
CA ASN A 503 0.70 33.66 19.89
C ASN A 503 -0.31 32.72 20.53
N TYR A 504 -0.66 32.99 21.78
CA TYR A 504 -1.62 32.18 22.52
C TYR A 504 -2.97 32.06 21.80
N ASN A 505 -3.41 33.08 21.05
CA ASN A 505 -4.69 33.00 20.33
C ASN A 505 -4.70 32.02 19.15
N LEU A 506 -3.53 31.53 18.72
CA LEU A 506 -3.42 30.51 17.69
C LEU A 506 -3.46 29.11 18.32
N ILE A 507 -4.59 28.43 18.13
CA ILE A 507 -4.78 27.03 18.53
C ILE A 507 -4.20 26.13 17.44
N GLU A 508 -3.17 25.37 17.79
CA GLU A 508 -2.48 24.42 16.91
C GLU A 508 -3.19 23.06 16.88
N TYR A 509 -3.86 22.73 17.99
CA TYR A 509 -4.65 21.52 18.12
C TYR A 509 -5.68 21.67 19.25
N ALA A 510 -6.86 21.05 19.09
CA ALA A 510 -7.85 20.95 20.14
C ALA A 510 -8.52 19.57 20.12
N CYS A 511 -8.77 19.03 21.30
CA CYS A 511 -9.55 17.80 21.50
C CYS A 511 -10.67 18.09 22.50
N SER A 512 -11.91 17.89 22.07
CA SER A 512 -13.09 18.00 22.94
C SER A 512 -13.52 16.61 23.42
N ASN A 513 -14.35 16.56 24.46
CA ASN A 513 -14.94 15.35 25.01
C ASN A 513 -13.88 14.37 25.56
N VAL A 514 -12.78 14.90 26.10
CA VAL A 514 -11.71 14.11 26.72
C VAL A 514 -12.21 13.63 28.07
N LYS A 515 -12.34 12.31 28.24
CA LYS A 515 -12.86 11.70 29.46
C LYS A 515 -11.92 11.95 30.65
N LEU A 516 -12.43 12.63 31.66
CA LEU A 516 -11.77 12.87 32.93
C LEU A 516 -12.21 11.80 33.93
N SER A 517 -11.27 11.03 34.46
CA SER A 517 -11.56 10.00 35.47
C SER A 517 -11.86 10.61 36.84
N THR A 518 -12.48 9.84 37.72
CA THR A 518 -12.72 10.24 39.12
C THR A 518 -11.44 10.50 39.92
N ASN A 519 -10.28 9.98 39.46
CA ASN A 519 -8.98 10.25 40.07
C ASN A 519 -8.31 11.54 39.51
N GLY A 520 -9.00 12.24 38.61
CA GLY A 520 -8.49 13.43 37.91
C GLY A 520 -7.61 13.11 36.70
N ASP A 521 -7.33 11.85 36.39
CA ASP A 521 -6.50 11.46 35.25
C ASP A 521 -7.28 11.55 33.94
N PHE A 522 -6.61 12.01 32.87
CA PHE A 522 -7.11 11.96 31.50
C PHE A 522 -5.95 11.76 30.51
N ASN A 523 -6.29 11.35 29.29
CA ASN A 523 -5.32 11.26 28.20
C ASN A 523 -5.90 11.73 26.86
N VAL A 524 -5.03 12.26 26.01
CA VAL A 524 -5.35 12.69 24.65
C VAL A 524 -4.45 11.94 23.67
N PRO A 525 -4.91 10.81 23.07
CA PRO A 525 -4.07 9.92 22.26
C PRO A 525 -4.02 10.27 20.77
N THR A 526 -4.62 11.40 20.37
CA THR A 526 -4.88 11.76 18.96
C THR A 526 -4.14 13.02 18.52
N ILE A 527 -3.13 13.46 19.27
CA ILE A 527 -2.36 14.67 18.94
C ILE A 527 -1.52 14.37 17.69
N PRO A 528 -1.56 15.19 16.62
CA PRO A 528 -0.77 14.95 15.42
C PRO A 528 0.74 14.84 15.69
N GLY A 529 1.37 13.80 15.15
CA GLY A 529 2.78 13.49 15.41
C GLY A 529 3.79 14.46 14.79
N ASN A 530 3.34 15.31 13.86
CA ASN A 530 4.13 16.40 13.31
C ASN A 530 4.25 17.60 14.28
N LEU A 531 3.42 17.69 15.32
CA LEU A 531 3.53 18.71 16.37
C LEU A 531 4.69 18.39 17.31
N ASN A 532 5.90 18.76 16.90
CA ASN A 532 7.14 18.55 17.66
C ASN A 532 7.66 19.81 18.37
N GLY A 533 6.93 20.92 18.30
CA GLY A 533 7.25 22.18 18.97
C GLY A 533 6.92 22.16 20.47
N SER A 534 7.02 23.33 21.10
CA SER A 534 6.50 23.56 22.45
C SER A 534 5.20 24.34 22.39
N TYR A 535 4.21 23.95 23.20
CA TYR A 535 2.87 24.52 23.19
C TYR A 535 2.37 24.79 24.60
N PHE A 536 1.60 25.86 24.79
CA PHE A 536 0.82 26.02 26.03
C PHE A 536 -0.33 25.01 26.01
N ILE A 537 -0.54 24.31 27.12
CA ILE A 537 -1.66 23.37 27.27
C ILE A 537 -2.75 24.09 28.04
N ALA A 538 -3.93 24.24 27.43
CA ALA A 538 -5.10 24.80 28.09
C ALA A 538 -6.14 23.72 28.36
N ILE A 539 -6.71 23.75 29.56
CA ILE A 539 -7.82 22.89 30.00
C ILE A 539 -9.05 23.76 30.15
N LYS A 540 -10.13 23.34 29.49
CA LYS A 540 -11.46 23.93 29.56
C LYS A 540 -12.46 22.88 30.01
N HIS A 541 -13.43 23.31 30.80
CA HIS A 541 -14.52 22.49 31.29
C HIS A 541 -15.82 23.30 31.22
N ARG A 542 -16.98 22.65 31.11
CA ARG A 542 -18.26 23.31 30.76
C ARG A 542 -18.67 24.48 31.66
N ASN A 543 -18.17 24.51 32.89
CA ASN A 543 -18.55 25.45 33.94
C ASN A 543 -17.36 25.85 34.82
N SER A 544 -16.14 25.68 34.32
CA SER A 544 -14.93 26.00 35.06
C SER A 544 -14.02 26.90 34.24
N LEU A 545 -13.18 27.64 34.96
CA LEU A 545 -12.30 28.64 34.41
C LEU A 545 -11.21 28.01 33.52
N GLU A 546 -10.95 28.64 32.37
CA GLU A 546 -9.81 28.24 31.52
C GLU A 546 -8.50 28.30 32.32
N THR A 547 -7.77 27.18 32.30
CA THR A 547 -6.52 27.00 33.04
C THR A 547 -5.41 26.59 32.08
N VAL A 548 -4.26 27.28 32.16
CA VAL A 548 -3.17 27.14 31.18
C VAL A 548 -1.87 26.70 31.86
N SER A 549 -1.07 25.87 31.19
CA SER A 549 0.27 25.50 31.65
C SER A 549 1.13 26.74 31.92
N SER A 550 1.93 26.73 33.00
CA SER A 550 2.74 27.90 33.38
C SER A 550 3.83 28.27 32.38
N ILE A 551 4.25 27.30 31.56
CA ILE A 551 5.21 27.45 30.47
C ILE A 551 4.77 26.61 29.26
N PRO A 552 5.28 26.88 28.04
CA PRO A 552 5.13 25.98 26.91
C PRO A 552 5.77 24.62 27.19
N VAL A 553 5.02 23.55 26.95
CA VAL A 553 5.43 22.15 27.16
C VAL A 553 5.98 21.59 25.85
N PRO A 554 7.18 20.96 25.83
CA PRO A 554 7.76 20.39 24.62
C PRO A 554 7.08 19.06 24.22
N PHE A 555 6.64 18.95 22.96
CA PHE A 555 6.02 17.74 22.39
C PHE A 555 7.02 16.89 21.57
N THR A 556 8.27 16.82 22.04
CA THR A 556 9.35 16.10 21.33
C THR A 556 9.24 14.58 21.44
N GLN A 557 8.52 14.07 22.44
CA GLN A 557 8.32 12.63 22.67
C GLN A 557 6.97 12.15 22.12
N ASN A 558 6.81 10.84 21.94
CA ASN A 558 5.53 10.22 21.54
C ASN A 558 4.50 10.21 22.69
N VAL A 559 4.98 10.18 23.93
CA VAL A 559 4.17 10.32 25.14
C VAL A 559 4.66 11.55 25.88
N VAL A 560 3.78 12.52 26.07
CA VAL A 560 4.05 13.76 26.80
C VAL A 560 3.30 13.70 28.12
N ASN A 561 3.98 14.06 29.21
CA ASN A 561 3.39 14.04 30.55
C ASN A 561 3.36 15.47 31.10
N TYR A 562 2.18 15.96 31.46
CA TYR A 562 2.03 17.26 32.12
C TYR A 562 0.76 17.28 32.97
N SER A 563 0.87 17.54 34.27
CA SER A 563 -0.27 17.52 35.20
C SER A 563 -0.50 18.87 35.84
N PHE A 564 -1.76 19.24 36.01
CA PHE A 564 -2.27 20.46 36.66
C PHE A 564 -2.48 20.21 38.17
N ASN A 565 -1.49 19.60 38.81
CA ASN A 565 -1.56 19.13 40.20
C ASN A 565 -0.80 20.01 41.20
N ASP A 566 -0.27 21.14 40.75
CA ASP A 566 0.47 22.12 41.54
C ASP A 566 0.22 23.51 40.94
N SER A 567 -0.08 24.51 41.77
CA SER A 567 -0.33 25.88 41.29
C SER A 567 0.85 26.43 40.48
N SER A 568 2.10 26.08 40.81
CA SER A 568 3.29 26.51 40.06
C SER A 568 3.36 25.98 38.61
N LYS A 569 2.57 24.96 38.29
CA LYS A 569 2.41 24.44 36.92
C LYS A 569 1.29 25.13 36.15
N VAL A 570 0.61 26.10 36.74
CA VAL A 570 -0.44 26.87 36.07
C VAL A 570 -0.01 28.32 35.93
N PHE A 571 -0.35 28.92 34.80
CA PHE A 571 -0.06 30.31 34.53
C PHE A 571 -0.69 31.20 35.61
N GLY A 572 0.12 32.10 36.19
CA GLY A 572 -0.31 32.95 37.31
C GLY A 572 -0.59 32.23 38.63
N ASN A 573 -0.25 30.93 38.78
CA ASN A 573 -0.61 30.11 39.94
C ASN A 573 -2.12 30.00 40.20
N ASN A 574 -2.93 30.10 39.14
CA ASN A 574 -4.37 30.31 39.22
C ASN A 574 -5.18 29.02 39.49
N LEU A 575 -4.94 28.36 40.63
CA LEU A 575 -5.69 27.19 41.09
C LEU A 575 -6.13 27.35 42.55
N LYS A 576 -7.29 26.79 42.90
CA LYS A 576 -7.84 26.79 44.25
C LYS A 576 -7.27 25.65 45.07
N SER A 577 -6.64 25.95 46.20
CA SER A 577 -6.23 24.92 47.16
C SER A 577 -7.42 24.44 47.99
N ILE A 578 -7.73 23.15 47.92
CA ILE A 578 -8.80 22.50 48.70
C ILE A 578 -8.24 21.25 49.37
N SER A 579 -8.08 21.30 50.70
CA SER A 579 -7.45 20.22 51.49
C SER A 579 -6.05 19.86 50.93
N ASN A 580 -5.86 18.64 50.43
CA ASN A 580 -4.58 18.14 49.90
C ASN A 580 -4.42 18.32 48.38
N ARG A 581 -5.37 18.96 47.70
CA ARG A 581 -5.37 19.11 46.23
C ARG A 581 -5.45 20.58 45.82
N VAL A 582 -5.05 20.84 44.59
CA VAL A 582 -5.34 22.09 43.87
C VAL A 582 -6.36 21.78 42.78
N CYS A 583 -7.34 22.65 42.61
CA CYS A 583 -8.47 22.47 41.70
C CYS A 583 -8.64 23.68 40.80
N ILE A 584 -9.13 23.46 39.59
CA ILE A 584 -9.58 24.53 38.69
C ILE A 584 -10.82 25.17 39.31
N TYR A 585 -10.81 26.50 39.39
CA TYR A 585 -11.94 27.29 39.88
C TYR A 585 -13.19 27.04 39.03
N SER A 586 -14.32 26.79 39.69
CA SER A 586 -15.61 26.59 39.02
C SER A 586 -16.47 27.85 39.08
N GLY A 587 -17.38 28.02 38.13
CA GLY A 587 -18.35 29.12 38.10
C GLY A 587 -18.30 30.04 36.89
N ASP A 588 -17.38 29.82 35.95
CA ASP A 588 -17.37 30.53 34.65
C ASP A 588 -18.31 29.79 33.69
N LEU A 589 -19.60 30.17 33.69
CA LEU A 589 -20.66 29.49 32.94
C LEU A 589 -20.76 30.00 31.52
N ASN A 590 -20.53 31.29 31.31
CA ASN A 590 -20.57 31.90 29.98
C ASN A 590 -19.26 31.76 29.20
N GLN A 591 -18.19 31.24 29.85
CA GLN A 591 -16.87 31.01 29.29
C GLN A 591 -16.19 32.31 28.81
N ASP A 592 -16.42 33.42 29.50
CA ASP A 592 -15.81 34.72 29.21
C ASP A 592 -14.48 34.98 29.95
N GLY A 593 -14.05 34.01 30.77
CA GLY A 593 -12.81 34.07 31.54
C GLY A 593 -12.94 34.85 32.84
N ARG A 594 -14.15 35.19 33.29
CA ARG A 594 -14.44 35.79 34.60
C ARG A 594 -15.50 34.96 35.31
N ILE A 595 -15.47 35.00 36.64
CA ILE A 595 -16.54 34.44 37.46
C ILE A 595 -17.23 35.63 38.12
N ASP A 596 -18.41 35.99 37.64
CA ASP A 596 -19.10 37.20 38.10
C ASP A 596 -20.63 37.10 38.14
N SER A 597 -21.30 38.25 38.29
CA SER A 597 -22.76 38.32 38.39
C SER A 597 -23.50 37.84 37.12
N VAL A 598 -22.84 37.83 35.96
CA VAL A 598 -23.42 37.35 34.70
C VAL A 598 -23.54 35.82 34.75
N ASP A 599 -22.56 35.11 35.30
CA ASP A 599 -22.65 33.65 35.52
C ASP A 599 -23.73 33.32 36.54
N MET A 600 -23.82 34.09 37.62
CA MET A 600 -24.87 33.88 38.62
C MET A 600 -26.27 34.03 38.01
N ALA A 601 -26.47 34.99 37.11
CA ALA A 601 -27.77 35.26 36.52
C ALA A 601 -28.33 34.07 35.72
N SER A 602 -27.49 33.33 34.98
CA SER A 602 -27.96 32.14 34.24
C SER A 602 -28.35 31.01 35.19
N LEU A 603 -27.55 30.80 36.23
CA LEU A 603 -27.84 29.81 37.28
C LEU A 603 -29.13 30.13 38.03
N GLU A 604 -29.34 31.37 38.47
CA GLU A 604 -30.55 31.79 39.19
C GLU A 604 -31.83 31.56 38.36
N ILE A 605 -31.78 31.90 37.07
CA ILE A 605 -32.89 31.66 36.16
C ILE A 605 -33.21 30.17 36.10
N LEU A 606 -32.21 29.30 35.98
CA LEU A 606 -32.44 27.86 35.85
C LEU A 606 -32.90 27.23 37.18
N THR A 607 -32.29 27.60 38.30
CA THR A 607 -32.67 27.14 39.65
C THR A 607 -34.10 27.56 40.00
N SER A 608 -34.54 28.76 39.63
CA SER A 608 -35.92 29.22 39.84
C SER A 608 -36.97 28.37 39.09
N ASN A 609 -36.54 27.68 38.04
CA ASN A 609 -37.35 26.76 37.24
C ASN A 609 -37.14 25.28 37.65
N PHE A 610 -36.48 25.01 38.78
CA PHE A 610 -36.13 23.67 39.23
C PHE A 610 -35.34 22.88 38.18
N GLY A 611 -34.30 23.51 37.61
CA GLY A 611 -33.42 22.88 36.64
C GLY A 611 -32.82 21.58 37.15
N THR A 612 -32.90 20.55 36.33
CA THR A 612 -32.30 19.23 36.57
C THR A 612 -31.62 18.73 35.30
N GLY A 613 -30.68 17.82 35.45
CA GLY A 613 -29.98 17.20 34.32
C GLY A 613 -28.53 17.64 34.19
N TYR A 614 -27.91 17.18 33.11
CA TYR A 614 -26.52 17.48 32.81
C TYR A 614 -26.43 18.82 32.08
N VAL A 615 -26.37 19.90 32.86
CA VAL A 615 -26.32 21.29 32.40
C VAL A 615 -25.08 22.01 32.96
N PRO A 616 -24.52 23.02 32.29
CA PRO A 616 -23.38 23.79 32.82
C PRO A 616 -23.63 24.40 34.21
N GLU A 617 -24.86 24.87 34.43
CA GLU A 617 -25.32 25.46 35.69
C GLU A 617 -25.29 24.49 36.89
N ASP A 618 -25.31 23.18 36.66
CA ASP A 618 -25.04 22.18 37.71
C ASP A 618 -23.52 22.09 37.91
N ILE A 619 -23.02 22.93 38.81
CA ILE A 619 -21.59 23.14 39.04
C ILE A 619 -21.01 21.99 39.85
N ASN A 620 -21.75 21.53 40.86
CA ASN A 620 -21.30 20.46 41.74
C ASN A 620 -21.55 19.05 41.16
N GLY A 621 -22.35 18.96 40.09
CA GLY A 621 -22.59 17.76 39.30
C GLY A 621 -23.55 16.77 39.97
N ASP A 622 -24.39 17.19 40.91
CA ASP A 622 -25.35 16.31 41.61
C ASP A 622 -26.67 16.08 40.85
N GLY A 623 -26.80 16.65 39.64
CA GLY A 623 -27.93 16.48 38.73
C GLY A 623 -29.05 17.49 38.95
N THR A 624 -28.87 18.44 39.88
CA THR A 624 -29.84 19.47 40.21
C THR A 624 -29.17 20.84 40.34
N THR A 625 -29.82 21.90 39.87
CA THR A 625 -29.33 23.27 40.09
C THR A 625 -29.94 23.82 41.38
N ASP A 626 -29.13 24.07 42.41
CA ASP A 626 -29.60 24.55 43.70
C ASP A 626 -28.66 25.59 44.36
N SER A 627 -28.93 25.93 45.63
CA SER A 627 -28.13 26.90 46.39
C SER A 627 -26.66 26.50 46.59
N LYS A 628 -26.31 25.21 46.49
CA LYS A 628 -24.92 24.73 46.61
C LYS A 628 -24.09 25.11 45.40
N ASP A 629 -24.69 25.15 44.21
CA ASP A 629 -24.03 25.63 43.00
C ASP A 629 -23.77 27.14 43.10
N MET A 630 -24.77 27.89 43.58
CA MET A 630 -24.65 29.34 43.77
C MET A 630 -23.50 29.70 44.71
N ILE A 631 -23.32 28.94 45.80
CA ILE A 631 -22.22 29.15 46.75
C ILE A 631 -20.85 29.04 46.07
N LEU A 632 -20.69 28.20 45.05
CA LEU A 632 -19.41 28.07 44.33
C LEU A 632 -19.11 29.33 43.51
N ILE A 633 -20.09 29.84 42.76
CA ILE A 633 -19.95 31.11 42.02
C ILE A 633 -19.68 32.26 42.99
N ASP A 634 -20.51 32.43 44.03
CA ASP A 634 -20.41 33.56 44.96
C ASP A 634 -19.03 33.64 45.64
N ASN A 635 -18.50 32.50 46.09
CA ASN A 635 -17.20 32.45 46.75
C ASN A 635 -16.05 32.86 45.81
N ASN A 636 -16.13 32.45 44.54
CA ASN A 636 -15.08 32.75 43.56
C ASN A 636 -15.25 34.17 42.98
N ALA A 637 -16.47 34.62 42.72
CA ALA A 637 -16.78 35.99 42.30
C ALA A 637 -16.40 37.03 43.35
N SER A 638 -16.71 36.78 44.64
CA SER A 638 -16.30 37.65 45.75
C SER A 638 -14.79 37.74 45.94
N SER A 639 -14.06 36.73 45.46
CA SER A 639 -12.59 36.69 45.42
C SER A 639 -12.01 37.27 44.13
N PHE A 640 -12.86 37.83 43.24
CA PHE A 640 -12.49 38.40 41.93
C PHE A 640 -11.68 37.42 41.06
N ILE A 641 -12.02 36.13 41.12
CA ILE A 641 -11.34 35.11 40.34
C ILE A 641 -11.65 35.30 38.85
N HIS A 642 -10.60 35.31 38.03
CA HIS A 642 -10.67 35.39 36.58
C HIS A 642 -9.52 34.57 35.97
N SER A 643 -9.64 34.22 34.69
CA SER A 643 -8.62 33.44 33.99
C SER A 643 -7.35 34.29 33.83
N ILE A 644 -6.20 33.65 33.98
CA ILE A 644 -4.90 34.27 33.77
C ILE A 644 -4.24 33.50 32.63
N ILE A 645 -4.32 34.06 31.43
CA ILE A 645 -3.79 33.47 30.21
C ILE A 645 -2.51 34.20 29.76
N PRO A 646 -1.68 33.57 28.91
CA PRO A 646 -0.58 34.26 28.25
C PRO A 646 -1.09 35.34 27.28
N ASP A 647 -1.22 36.58 27.73
CA ASP A 647 -1.60 37.69 26.85
C ASP A 647 -0.45 38.08 25.91
N ASN A 648 -0.76 38.17 24.60
CA ASN A 648 0.04 38.73 23.50
C ASN A 648 1.50 39.02 23.89
N LEU A 649 2.29 37.95 23.96
CA LEU A 649 3.72 38.05 24.24
C LEU A 649 4.36 38.87 23.12
N GLN A 650 4.66 40.14 23.39
CA GLN A 650 5.40 40.96 22.44
C GLN A 650 6.81 40.36 22.34
N LEU A 651 7.25 40.08 21.11
CA LEU A 651 8.63 39.70 20.88
C LEU A 651 9.55 40.88 21.27
N PRO A 652 10.74 40.62 21.83
CA PRO A 652 11.75 41.65 21.95
C PRO A 652 12.12 42.14 20.54
N ILE A 653 12.12 43.45 20.36
CA ILE A 653 12.46 44.09 19.08
C ILE A 653 13.86 44.68 19.23
N ILE A 654 14.76 44.30 18.32
CA ILE A 654 16.09 44.88 18.19
C ILE A 654 16.24 45.43 16.78
N GLU A 655 16.83 46.62 16.67
CA GLU A 655 17.32 47.15 15.40
C GLU A 655 18.84 47.04 15.39
N THR A 656 19.39 46.40 14.35
CA THR A 656 20.84 46.26 14.19
C THR A 656 21.37 47.36 13.27
N THR A 657 22.52 47.91 13.63
CA THR A 657 23.26 48.82 12.77
C THR A 657 24.16 48.00 11.87
N LEU A 658 23.98 48.12 10.54
CA LEU A 658 24.88 47.48 9.58
C LEU A 658 26.34 47.85 9.88
N PRO A 659 27.30 46.93 9.68
CA PRO A 659 28.69 47.24 9.92
C PRO A 659 29.18 48.42 9.07
N TYR A 660 29.83 49.38 9.70
CA TYR A 660 30.39 50.58 9.08
C TYR A 660 31.80 50.87 9.61
N ASN A 661 32.48 51.82 8.97
CA ASN A 661 33.86 52.20 9.33
C ASN A 661 34.83 51.00 9.31
N ILE A 662 34.76 50.20 8.23
CA ILE A 662 35.55 48.98 8.06
C ILE A 662 37.00 49.35 7.73
N LEU A 663 37.90 49.07 8.67
CA LEU A 663 39.35 49.21 8.53
C LEU A 663 39.99 47.81 8.46
N GLN A 664 41.28 47.76 8.10
CA GLN A 664 42.02 46.50 8.00
C GLN A 664 42.03 45.68 9.32
N THR A 665 41.86 46.33 10.47
CA THR A 665 41.89 45.70 11.80
C THR A 665 40.68 46.01 12.67
N SER A 666 39.67 46.75 12.19
CA SER A 666 38.51 47.08 13.00
C SER A 666 37.24 47.31 12.17
N ILE A 667 36.10 47.14 12.84
CA ILE A 667 34.77 47.37 12.29
C ILE A 667 33.87 47.88 13.40
N LEU A 668 32.97 48.82 13.08
CA LEU A 668 31.94 49.29 14.01
C LEU A 668 30.60 48.69 13.61
N SER A 669 29.90 48.10 14.57
CA SER A 669 28.55 47.55 14.44
C SER A 669 27.83 47.73 15.77
N GLY A 670 26.51 47.57 15.78
CA GLY A 670 25.73 47.70 17.01
C GLY A 670 24.31 47.14 16.88
N GLY A 671 23.59 47.17 17.99
CA GLY A 671 22.17 46.89 18.02
C GLY A 671 21.51 47.67 19.16
N ASN A 672 20.34 48.24 18.90
CA ASN A 672 19.53 48.92 19.89
C ASN A 672 18.29 48.08 20.19
N VAL A 673 18.08 47.72 21.46
CA VAL A 673 16.87 47.01 21.88
C VAL A 673 15.74 48.04 21.98
N ILE A 674 14.79 47.99 21.04
CA ILE A 674 13.66 48.92 20.93
C ILE A 674 12.52 48.51 21.87
N SER A 675 12.36 47.21 22.13
CA SER A 675 11.43 46.69 23.12
C SER A 675 11.99 45.41 23.75
N ALA A 676 11.77 45.22 25.05
CA ALA A 676 12.11 44.01 25.77
C ALA A 676 11.10 42.86 25.54
N GLY A 677 9.97 43.17 24.90
CA GLY A 677 8.86 42.23 24.80
C GLY A 677 8.22 41.94 26.17
N SER A 678 7.48 40.84 26.24
CA SER A 678 6.75 40.41 27.45
C SER A 678 7.53 39.42 28.33
N TYR A 679 8.77 39.06 27.98
CA TYR A 679 9.59 38.13 28.77
C TYR A 679 10.46 38.87 29.79
N PRO A 680 10.67 38.33 31.02
CA PRO A 680 11.58 38.92 31.98
C PRO A 680 13.02 38.89 31.46
N ILE A 681 13.65 40.06 31.36
CA ILE A 681 15.07 40.19 30.96
C ILE A 681 15.94 39.61 32.08
N THR A 682 16.56 38.45 31.83
CA THR A 682 17.47 37.81 32.80
C THR A 682 18.89 38.39 32.73
N THR A 683 19.33 38.83 31.55
CA THR A 683 20.66 39.43 31.31
C THR A 683 20.61 40.43 30.15
N ARG A 684 21.35 41.54 30.22
CA ARG A 684 21.58 42.47 29.10
C ARG A 684 23.04 42.43 28.65
N GLY A 685 23.30 42.37 27.35
CA GLY A 685 24.66 42.36 26.79
C GLY A 685 24.68 42.54 25.27
N VAL A 686 25.87 42.80 24.72
CA VAL A 686 26.11 42.81 23.27
C VAL A 686 26.54 41.40 22.88
N CYS A 687 25.82 40.76 21.95
CA CYS A 687 26.25 39.50 21.34
C CYS A 687 27.15 39.83 20.15
N TRP A 688 28.40 39.38 20.18
CA TRP A 688 29.38 39.54 19.11
C TRP A 688 29.58 38.21 18.39
#